data_AF-A0A6P3WZX1-F1
#
_entry.id   AF-A0A6P3WZX1-F1
#
_cell.length_a   1.000
_cell.length_b   1.000
_cell.length_c   1.000
_cell.angle_alpha   90.00
_cell.angle_beta   90.00
_cell.angle_gamma   90.00
#
_symmetry.space_group_name_H-M   'P 1'
#
loop_
_entity.id
_entity.type
_entity.pdbx_description
1 polymer ?
#
loop_
_entity_poly.entity_id
_entity_poly.type
_entity_poly.pdbx_seq_one_letter_code
_entity_poly.pdbx_strand_id
1 'polypeptide(L)'
;MFGSDYAPEYTMKVLHDSFETSCAYGHISVSENEISLESRQQYSSLCLITHHIHTHSAEKQVDFVKSRYHVEDYVSMQSIHQDDYGRLLHFVLTPIFFVYRRFFFCEIARLSGLTVIFYRLHHEDESALTRKRPLASCLDDMIPVNPRKQAGYRFPDISGKIEENRENDAKDDDMFSLFMMSPRLAMMPSANIDLRIIVVGASDCGIAFAEYLVLRSTYRYTNLTLISPHGLPYDNKCTGTSLLPFRGKFCPEYRHCVAVRAWINIVYGTMTTINRKEKYVTVKNQGNLAYDYLVLTCGLQYQRPTLREDTKARERGEEVTAESLTELPWNCLTINDDTEAFICLRKIRWLTEDFKKERAILFYGHNIDCYCAFRGLLEFGVNFSWITLIEPSLNPDETRDDVFCCDREVDEAVTNAVLRSGVRVLSGWCLVNWILTQDADGQTMIESVVIEKEGETKTLVCDVLLNFHEKTVNLDAFLAFCRAGLIFDGSLIIDPECRTNDPFIFAAGTLTKYSRKFHAESSQHMYLSSAEVGERLAEILRRVIGIQQSDEEISALSVKEKTCLTPPVFRAPVVVACILPGDYHYLHVHKSGRETSYGTAIKPTGEAFVTGSCTSQIGYFHIRLNSYDSVDIITCFSKKTFEVQDMIALYGKHESMLNELKFRFKSSSISDFYAYFREPWATAIYHDRFECLRVENRAALLSRMYDCSDSLVDDCMRALVKSKWQEIPEQDRRHIESRYAGSIYHRELEGNLINFLEFYESDLQMYCTPYKQRQMCTDIEENPLYFEQ
;
A
#
# COMPACT_ATOMS: atom_id res chain seq x y z
N MET A 1 -40.23 -49.04 33.15
CA MET A 1 -39.56 -47.82 33.64
C MET A 1 -38.52 -47.41 32.62
N PHE A 2 -38.94 -46.69 31.59
CA PHE A 2 -38.05 -45.88 30.74
C PHE A 2 -38.89 -44.65 30.40
N GLY A 3 -38.59 -43.55 31.06
CA GLY A 3 -39.25 -42.26 30.90
C GLY A 3 -38.32 -41.34 30.13
N SER A 4 -38.81 -40.92 28.97
CA SER A 4 -38.30 -39.89 28.08
C SER A 4 -38.33 -38.51 28.74
N ASP A 5 -37.20 -37.81 28.78
CA ASP A 5 -37.16 -36.37 29.09
C ASP A 5 -36.59 -35.59 27.89
N TYR A 6 -37.55 -35.05 27.13
CA TYR A 6 -37.59 -33.83 26.34
C TYR A 6 -36.27 -33.07 26.10
N ALA A 7 -35.78 -33.14 24.86
CA ALA A 7 -35.09 -32.02 24.23
C ALA A 7 -36.14 -30.94 23.86
N PRO A 8 -35.92 -29.65 24.13
CA PRO A 8 -36.84 -28.62 23.66
C PRO A 8 -36.68 -28.48 22.14
N GLU A 9 -37.70 -28.90 21.39
CA GLU A 9 -37.89 -28.52 19.98
C GLU A 9 -38.14 -27.01 19.92
N TYR A 10 -37.12 -26.23 19.57
CA TYR A 10 -37.31 -24.83 19.20
C TYR A 10 -37.76 -24.77 17.74
N THR A 11 -39.06 -24.58 17.51
CA THR A 11 -39.61 -24.35 16.18
C THR A 11 -39.29 -22.91 15.75
N MET A 12 -38.39 -22.71 14.79
CA MET A 12 -38.22 -21.42 14.11
C MET A 12 -39.42 -21.17 13.19
N LYS A 13 -40.21 -20.12 13.48
CA LYS A 13 -41.22 -19.60 12.56
C LYS A 13 -40.65 -18.40 11.80
N VAL A 14 -40.58 -18.53 10.47
CA VAL A 14 -40.38 -17.41 9.56
C VAL A 14 -41.74 -16.75 9.35
N LEU A 15 -41.88 -15.49 9.74
CA LEU A 15 -43.11 -14.72 9.49
C LEU A 15 -42.93 -13.95 8.18
N HIS A 16 -43.62 -14.41 7.15
CA HIS A 16 -43.90 -13.61 5.96
C HIS A 16 -45.17 -12.80 6.24
N ASP A 17 -45.02 -11.47 6.22
CA ASP A 17 -46.05 -10.44 6.23
C ASP A 17 -46.92 -10.22 7.48
N SER A 18 -47.03 -8.93 7.82
CA SER A 18 -47.95 -8.25 8.76
C SER A 18 -47.82 -8.57 10.25
N PHE A 19 -47.32 -7.60 11.03
CA PHE A 19 -47.47 -7.57 12.49
C PHE A 19 -48.43 -6.45 12.89
N GLU A 20 -49.65 -6.83 13.27
CA GLU A 20 -50.35 -6.22 14.39
C GLU A 20 -50.37 -7.25 15.52
N THR A 21 -49.73 -6.96 16.66
CA THR A 21 -50.32 -7.25 17.99
C THR A 21 -49.44 -6.69 19.11
N SER A 22 -50.10 -5.92 19.96
CA SER A 22 -49.65 -5.35 21.23
C SER A 22 -49.36 -6.41 22.29
N CYS A 23 -48.29 -6.23 23.08
CA CYS A 23 -48.34 -6.35 24.54
C CYS A 23 -47.08 -5.78 25.20
N ALA A 24 -47.31 -5.18 26.37
CA ALA A 24 -46.44 -4.30 27.12
C ALA A 24 -45.22 -5.01 27.76
N TYR A 25 -44.05 -4.36 27.72
CA TYR A 25 -43.32 -3.79 28.87
C TYR A 25 -41.85 -3.51 28.46
N GLY A 26 -41.41 -2.25 28.62
CA GLY A 26 -40.00 -1.85 28.57
C GLY A 26 -39.62 -0.98 27.37
N HIS A 27 -39.79 0.34 27.49
CA HIS A 27 -39.39 1.34 26.50
C HIS A 27 -37.87 1.33 26.21
N ILE A 28 -37.49 1.10 24.96
CA ILE A 28 -36.39 1.80 24.29
C ILE A 28 -37.02 2.48 23.08
N SER A 29 -37.15 3.80 23.13
CA SER A 29 -37.70 4.62 22.06
C SER A 29 -36.70 4.71 20.90
N VAL A 30 -36.98 4.02 19.80
CA VAL A 30 -36.42 4.37 18.49
C VAL A 30 -37.45 5.29 17.85
N SER A 31 -37.07 6.53 17.52
CA SER A 31 -37.94 7.54 16.92
C SER A 31 -38.37 7.09 15.51
N GLU A 32 -39.68 6.92 15.30
CA GLU A 32 -40.33 6.48 14.06
C GLU A 32 -40.29 7.49 12.87
N ASN A 33 -39.42 8.51 12.89
CA ASN A 33 -39.53 9.64 11.95
C ASN A 33 -38.58 9.63 10.74
N GLU A 34 -37.89 8.53 10.41
CA GLU A 34 -37.01 8.48 9.22
C GLU A 34 -37.22 7.26 8.30
N ILE A 35 -38.46 6.77 8.18
CA ILE A 35 -38.81 5.83 7.10
C ILE A 35 -39.71 6.57 6.11
N SER A 36 -39.09 7.30 5.18
CA SER A 36 -39.80 7.79 3.99
C SER A 36 -40.16 6.58 3.12
N LEU A 37 -41.48 6.33 3.03
CA LEU A 37 -42.09 5.27 2.24
C LEU A 37 -42.09 5.64 0.75
N GLU A 38 -40.94 5.58 0.08
CA GLU A 38 -40.87 5.55 -1.38
C GLU A 38 -39.80 4.56 -1.87
N SER A 39 -40.22 3.29 -1.93
CA SER A 39 -39.81 2.21 -2.85
C SER A 39 -39.84 0.87 -2.12
N ARG A 40 -40.66 -0.07 -2.60
CA ARG A 40 -40.80 -1.42 -2.01
C ARG A 40 -39.47 -2.18 -2.13
N GLN A 41 -38.69 -2.25 -1.05
CA GLN A 41 -37.67 -3.27 -0.83
C GLN A 41 -38.20 -4.28 0.20
N GLN A 42 -38.19 -5.58 -0.12
CA GLN A 42 -38.54 -6.63 0.82
C GLN A 42 -37.41 -6.78 1.85
N TYR A 43 -37.69 -6.46 3.11
CA TYR A 43 -36.80 -6.71 4.24
C TYR A 43 -37.28 -7.97 4.96
N SER A 44 -36.41 -8.96 5.13
CA SER A 44 -36.64 -10.12 6.01
C SER A 44 -36.01 -9.83 7.36
N SER A 45 -36.83 -9.68 8.40
CA SER A 45 -36.37 -9.55 9.79
C SER A 45 -36.74 -10.84 10.55
N LEU A 46 -35.76 -11.51 11.16
CA LEU A 46 -36.02 -12.60 12.10
C LEU A 46 -35.69 -12.08 13.50
N CYS A 47 -36.73 -11.74 14.25
CA CYS A 47 -36.62 -11.37 15.65
C CYS A 47 -36.92 -12.62 16.50
N LEU A 48 -35.89 -13.35 16.91
CA LEU A 48 -36.05 -14.41 17.92
C LEU A 48 -36.19 -13.73 19.28
N ILE A 49 -37.30 -13.99 19.98
CA ILE A 49 -37.64 -13.39 21.28
C ILE A 49 -36.68 -13.94 22.36
N THR A 50 -35.47 -13.41 22.36
CA THR A 50 -34.48 -13.26 23.44
C THR A 50 -33.44 -12.22 22.98
N HIS A 51 -33.85 -10.97 22.73
CA HIS A 51 -32.94 -9.86 22.33
C HIS A 51 -31.96 -10.20 21.19
N HIS A 52 -32.42 -10.96 20.18
CA HIS A 52 -31.65 -11.27 18.98
C HIS A 52 -32.26 -10.55 17.79
N ILE A 53 -31.60 -9.48 17.34
CA ILE A 53 -32.00 -8.74 16.14
C ILE A 53 -30.99 -9.07 15.04
N HIS A 54 -31.49 -9.67 13.96
CA HIS A 54 -30.76 -9.71 12.70
C HIS A 54 -31.66 -9.20 11.58
N THR A 55 -31.06 -8.39 10.70
CA THR A 55 -31.71 -7.83 9.52
C THR A 55 -30.77 -8.00 8.34
N HIS A 56 -31.27 -8.63 7.29
CA HIS A 56 -30.57 -8.75 6.02
C HIS A 56 -31.45 -8.27 4.87
N SER A 57 -30.83 -7.85 3.78
CA SER A 57 -31.51 -7.50 2.53
C SER A 57 -30.85 -8.25 1.38
N ALA A 58 -31.59 -8.49 0.28
CA ALA A 58 -30.97 -8.92 -0.97
C ALA A 58 -29.88 -7.91 -1.38
N GLU A 59 -28.71 -8.39 -1.79
CA GLU A 59 -27.66 -7.53 -2.31
C GLU A 59 -27.97 -7.19 -3.77
N LYS A 60 -28.40 -5.96 -4.04
CA LYS A 60 -28.75 -5.51 -5.40
C LYS A 60 -27.54 -5.03 -6.19
N GLN A 61 -26.40 -4.81 -5.53
CA GLN A 61 -25.19 -4.27 -6.12
C GLN A 61 -24.06 -5.32 -6.16
N VAL A 62 -24.40 -6.59 -6.43
CA VAL A 62 -23.41 -7.67 -6.48
C VAL A 62 -22.30 -7.38 -7.49
N ASP A 63 -22.65 -6.86 -8.67
CA ASP A 63 -21.67 -6.59 -9.73
C ASP A 63 -20.73 -5.44 -9.35
N PHE A 64 -21.22 -4.44 -8.62
CA PHE A 64 -20.39 -3.38 -8.02
C PHE A 64 -19.42 -3.93 -6.97
N VAL A 65 -19.88 -4.84 -6.11
CA VAL A 65 -19.02 -5.50 -5.12
C VAL A 65 -17.96 -6.35 -5.83
N LYS A 66 -18.34 -7.10 -6.86
CA LYS A 66 -17.42 -7.92 -7.68
C LYS A 66 -16.37 -7.07 -8.39
N SER A 67 -16.74 -5.90 -8.92
CA SER A 67 -15.80 -5.02 -9.62
C SER A 67 -14.79 -4.35 -8.68
N ARG A 68 -15.08 -4.28 -7.37
CA ARG A 68 -14.21 -3.63 -6.38
C ARG A 68 -13.49 -4.55 -5.42
N TYR A 69 -13.89 -5.81 -5.26
CA TYR A 69 -13.28 -6.75 -4.31
C TYR A 69 -13.04 -8.13 -4.93
N HIS A 70 -11.99 -8.81 -4.47
CA HIS A 70 -11.62 -10.17 -4.87
C HIS A 70 -12.49 -11.24 -4.19
N VAL A 71 -13.79 -11.20 -4.44
CA VAL A 71 -14.71 -12.16 -3.83
C VAL A 71 -14.49 -13.58 -4.42
N GLU A 72 -13.98 -13.67 -5.66
CA GLU A 72 -13.71 -14.92 -6.37
C GLU A 72 -12.62 -15.79 -5.72
N ASP A 73 -11.79 -15.22 -4.84
CA ASP A 73 -10.78 -15.97 -4.10
C ASP A 73 -11.40 -16.93 -3.07
N TYR A 74 -12.67 -16.72 -2.70
CA TYR A 74 -13.32 -17.47 -1.62
C TYR A 74 -14.53 -18.29 -2.09
N VAL A 75 -15.21 -17.89 -3.16
CA VAL A 75 -16.40 -18.58 -3.69
C VAL A 75 -16.43 -18.60 -5.21
N SER A 76 -17.01 -19.66 -5.79
CA SER A 76 -17.14 -19.80 -7.24
C SER A 76 -18.33 -18.98 -7.75
N MET A 77 -18.04 -17.77 -8.24
CA MET A 77 -19.04 -16.78 -8.64
C MET A 77 -20.00 -17.26 -9.74
N GLN A 78 -19.51 -18.05 -10.68
CA GLN A 78 -20.29 -18.50 -11.84
C GLN A 78 -21.42 -19.47 -11.46
N SER A 79 -21.36 -20.04 -10.25
CA SER A 79 -22.32 -21.04 -9.76
C SER A 79 -23.43 -20.47 -8.88
N ILE A 80 -23.40 -19.17 -8.56
CA ILE A 80 -24.28 -18.54 -7.57
C ILE A 80 -25.23 -17.58 -8.28
N HIS A 81 -26.54 -17.75 -8.05
CA HIS A 81 -27.54 -16.85 -8.64
C HIS A 81 -27.45 -15.45 -7.99
N GLN A 82 -27.80 -14.40 -8.73
CA GLN A 82 -27.71 -13.02 -8.22
C GLN A 82 -28.54 -12.80 -6.95
N ASP A 83 -29.67 -13.52 -6.83
CA ASP A 83 -30.57 -13.46 -5.67
C ASP A 83 -30.04 -14.21 -4.43
N ASP A 84 -29.02 -15.06 -4.58
CA ASP A 84 -28.46 -15.86 -3.48
C ASP A 84 -27.42 -15.07 -2.66
N TYR A 85 -27.18 -13.81 -3.01
CA TYR A 85 -26.30 -12.89 -2.29
C TYR A 85 -27.12 -12.00 -1.34
N GLY A 86 -26.70 -11.92 -0.08
CA GLY A 86 -27.32 -11.07 0.92
C GLY A 86 -26.36 -10.07 1.53
N ARG A 87 -26.89 -8.93 1.95
CA ARG A 87 -26.20 -7.94 2.77
C ARG A 87 -26.66 -8.05 4.22
N LEU A 88 -25.72 -8.31 5.11
CA LEU A 88 -25.90 -8.24 6.55
C LEU A 88 -25.89 -6.79 7.00
N LEU A 89 -26.95 -6.36 7.68
CA LEU A 89 -27.05 -5.01 8.25
C LEU A 89 -26.74 -5.03 9.75
N HIS A 90 -27.35 -5.97 10.48
CA HIS A 90 -27.17 -6.13 11.92
C HIS A 90 -27.05 -7.60 12.30
N PHE A 91 -26.12 -7.89 13.21
CA PHE A 91 -25.96 -9.20 13.84
C PHE A 91 -25.54 -9.00 15.28
N VAL A 92 -26.50 -9.06 16.20
CA VAL A 92 -26.24 -8.83 17.63
C VAL A 92 -26.52 -10.11 18.40
N LEU A 93 -25.47 -10.65 19.03
CA LEU A 93 -25.58 -11.81 19.91
C LEU A 93 -25.19 -11.41 21.34
N THR A 94 -25.98 -11.85 22.31
CA THR A 94 -25.59 -11.77 23.72
C THR A 94 -24.37 -12.68 23.98
N PRO A 95 -23.43 -12.29 24.86
CA PRO A 95 -22.14 -12.95 24.92
C PRO A 95 -22.13 -14.46 25.19
N ILE A 96 -23.13 -14.96 25.92
CA ILE A 96 -23.30 -16.38 26.24
C ILE A 96 -23.44 -17.23 24.96
N PHE A 97 -23.95 -16.66 23.87
CA PHE A 97 -24.15 -17.35 22.60
C PHE A 97 -23.01 -17.14 21.58
N PHE A 98 -21.93 -16.42 21.94
CA PHE A 98 -20.79 -16.21 21.04
C PHE A 98 -20.16 -17.52 20.57
N VAL A 99 -20.23 -18.59 21.35
CA VAL A 99 -19.69 -19.90 20.96
C VAL A 99 -20.45 -20.47 19.74
N TYR A 100 -21.72 -20.11 19.56
CA TYR A 100 -22.59 -20.64 18.51
C TYR A 100 -22.78 -19.69 17.32
N ARG A 101 -22.04 -18.59 17.26
CA ARG A 101 -22.16 -17.56 16.20
C ARG A 101 -22.07 -18.12 14.77
N ARG A 102 -21.17 -19.09 14.52
CA ARG A 102 -21.04 -19.77 13.21
C ARG A 102 -22.24 -20.67 12.89
N PHE A 103 -22.79 -21.33 13.90
CA PHE A 103 -24.02 -22.11 13.75
C PHE A 103 -25.19 -21.20 13.37
N PHE A 104 -25.33 -20.05 14.04
CA PHE A 104 -26.35 -19.06 13.69
C PHE A 104 -26.18 -18.54 12.26
N PHE A 105 -24.95 -18.31 11.80
CA PHE A 105 -24.71 -17.95 10.39
C PHE A 105 -25.22 -19.00 9.41
N CYS A 106 -24.92 -20.28 9.66
CA CYS A 106 -25.38 -21.37 8.81
C CYS A 106 -26.91 -21.45 8.78
N GLU A 107 -27.57 -21.28 9.93
CA GLU A 107 -29.03 -21.30 9.99
C GLU A 107 -29.67 -20.08 9.32
N ILE A 108 -29.07 -18.89 9.45
CA ILE A 108 -29.51 -17.70 8.72
C ILE A 108 -29.44 -17.96 7.22
N ALA A 109 -28.28 -18.39 6.71
CA ALA A 109 -28.09 -18.71 5.30
C ALA A 109 -29.07 -19.79 4.81
N ARG A 110 -29.27 -20.85 5.60
CA ARG A 110 -30.21 -21.95 5.27
C ARG A 110 -31.65 -21.49 5.20
N LEU A 111 -32.09 -20.63 6.12
CA LEU A 111 -33.47 -20.15 6.18
C LEU A 111 -33.78 -19.07 5.14
N SER A 112 -32.82 -18.21 4.82
CA SER A 112 -32.98 -17.15 3.83
C SER A 112 -32.69 -17.61 2.40
N GLY A 113 -32.13 -18.80 2.21
CA GLY A 113 -31.69 -19.29 0.91
C GLY A 113 -30.41 -18.63 0.41
N LEU A 114 -29.71 -17.87 1.26
CA LEU A 114 -28.50 -17.14 0.87
C LEU A 114 -27.28 -18.06 0.84
N THR A 115 -26.48 -17.96 -0.21
CA THR A 115 -25.21 -18.69 -0.35
C THR A 115 -24.02 -17.85 0.15
N VAL A 116 -24.07 -16.53 -0.06
CA VAL A 116 -23.01 -15.59 0.34
C VAL A 116 -23.63 -14.41 1.07
N ILE A 117 -23.06 -14.06 2.22
CA ILE A 117 -23.49 -12.94 3.03
C ILE A 117 -22.34 -11.94 3.11
N PHE A 118 -22.57 -10.74 2.62
CA PHE A 118 -21.66 -9.61 2.71
C PHE A 118 -21.96 -8.73 3.91
N TYR A 119 -20.93 -8.15 4.51
CA TYR A 119 -21.05 -7.06 5.46
C TYR A 119 -20.14 -5.92 5.01
N ARG A 120 -20.73 -4.73 4.89
CA ARG A 120 -20.03 -3.50 4.49
C ARG A 120 -19.76 -2.67 5.73
N LEU A 121 -18.49 -2.49 6.05
CA LEU A 121 -18.06 -1.64 7.16
C LEU A 121 -17.55 -0.31 6.60
N HIS A 122 -18.29 0.77 6.85
CA HIS A 122 -17.85 2.11 6.47
C HIS A 122 -16.89 2.66 7.52
N HIS A 123 -15.96 3.53 7.11
CA HIS A 123 -14.96 4.13 7.99
C HIS A 123 -15.59 4.86 9.19
N GLU A 124 -16.72 5.56 8.98
CA GLU A 124 -17.45 6.23 10.07
C GLU A 124 -17.98 5.26 11.14
N ASP A 125 -18.21 4.00 10.79
CA ASP A 125 -18.69 2.97 11.71
C ASP A 125 -17.56 2.26 12.48
N GLU A 126 -16.29 2.50 12.16
CA GLU A 126 -15.17 1.86 12.87
C GLU A 126 -15.03 2.36 14.31
N SER A 127 -15.24 3.66 14.55
CA SER A 127 -15.13 4.25 15.89
C SER A 127 -16.46 4.20 16.63
N ALA A 128 -16.43 3.77 17.90
CA ALA A 128 -17.59 3.77 18.77
C ALA A 128 -18.22 5.17 18.96
N LEU A 129 -17.45 6.24 18.73
CA LEU A 129 -17.90 7.63 18.86
C LEU A 129 -18.66 8.13 17.62
N THR A 130 -18.37 7.60 16.45
CA THR A 130 -18.93 8.06 15.15
C THR A 130 -19.94 7.10 14.54
N ARG A 131 -19.97 5.87 15.05
CA ARG A 131 -20.78 4.77 14.53
C ARG A 131 -22.28 5.06 14.61
N LYS A 132 -22.94 4.96 13.46
CA LYS A 132 -24.40 5.12 13.34
C LYS A 132 -25.14 3.79 13.58
N ARG A 133 -24.47 2.65 13.37
CA ARG A 133 -25.06 1.29 13.44
C ARG A 133 -24.24 0.34 14.31
N PRO A 134 -24.82 -0.49 15.20
CA PRO A 134 -24.04 -1.41 16.03
C PRO A 134 -23.20 -2.38 15.18
N LEU A 135 -21.93 -2.61 15.56
CA LEU A 135 -21.08 -3.58 14.86
C LEU A 135 -21.71 -4.96 14.93
N ALA A 136 -21.60 -5.67 13.81
CA ALA A 136 -21.90 -7.08 13.78
C ALA A 136 -20.98 -7.81 14.78
N SER A 137 -21.60 -8.49 15.76
CA SER A 137 -20.92 -9.30 16.78
C SER A 137 -20.08 -10.44 16.18
N CYS A 138 -20.29 -10.73 14.90
CA CYS A 138 -19.71 -11.85 14.19
C CYS A 138 -18.59 -11.48 13.21
N LEU A 139 -18.15 -10.21 13.18
CA LEU A 139 -17.04 -9.76 12.32
C LEU A 139 -15.81 -10.65 12.43
N ASP A 140 -15.55 -11.07 13.66
CA ASP A 140 -14.54 -12.02 14.10
C ASP A 140 -14.51 -13.38 13.38
N ASP A 141 -15.59 -13.81 12.74
CA ASP A 141 -15.59 -15.01 11.88
C ASP A 141 -15.66 -14.68 10.40
N MET A 142 -16.16 -13.49 10.04
CA MET A 142 -16.26 -13.07 8.64
C MET A 142 -14.88 -12.84 8.06
N ILE A 143 -14.71 -13.22 6.80
CA ILE A 143 -13.45 -13.08 6.09
C ILE A 143 -13.39 -11.67 5.48
N PRO A 144 -12.38 -10.85 5.80
CA PRO A 144 -12.16 -9.60 5.11
C PRO A 144 -11.74 -9.88 3.66
N VAL A 145 -12.36 -9.20 2.70
CA VAL A 145 -12.10 -9.39 1.28
C VAL A 145 -11.18 -8.29 0.78
N ASN A 146 -10.11 -8.66 0.08
CA ASN A 146 -9.17 -7.70 -0.49
C ASN A 146 -9.85 -6.82 -1.55
N PRO A 147 -9.63 -5.49 -1.52
CA PRO A 147 -10.05 -4.63 -2.60
C PRO A 147 -9.20 -4.89 -3.86
N ARG A 148 -9.80 -4.63 -5.02
CA ARG A 148 -9.16 -4.65 -6.33
C ARG A 148 -8.37 -3.36 -6.57
N LYS A 149 -7.56 -3.37 -7.63
CA LYS A 149 -6.70 -2.24 -8.04
C LYS A 149 -7.45 -0.92 -8.30
N GLN A 150 -8.77 -0.96 -8.50
CA GLN A 150 -9.62 0.23 -8.62
C GLN A 150 -9.59 1.13 -7.38
N ALA A 151 -9.26 0.58 -6.20
CA ALA A 151 -9.03 1.34 -4.97
C ALA A 151 -7.62 1.95 -4.89
N GLY A 152 -6.82 1.86 -5.96
CA GLY A 152 -5.47 2.39 -6.01
C GLY A 152 -5.41 3.90 -6.19
N TYR A 153 -4.22 4.45 -5.93
CA TYR A 153 -3.98 5.90 -5.95
C TYR A 153 -4.33 6.57 -7.27
N ARG A 154 -4.97 7.74 -7.14
CA ARG A 154 -5.20 8.72 -8.21
C ARG A 154 -4.67 10.07 -7.78
N PHE A 155 -4.30 10.91 -8.74
CA PHE A 155 -3.91 12.28 -8.43
C PHE A 155 -5.13 13.05 -7.90
N PRO A 156 -4.95 13.89 -6.86
CA PRO A 156 -5.98 14.82 -6.41
C PRO A 156 -6.45 15.75 -7.56
N ASP A 157 -7.75 16.05 -7.62
CA ASP A 157 -8.30 16.97 -8.62
C ASP A 157 -7.88 18.42 -8.32
N ILE A 158 -6.84 18.90 -9.01
CA ILE A 158 -6.30 20.26 -8.85
C ILE A 158 -7.29 21.33 -9.38
N SER A 159 -8.19 20.95 -10.28
CA SER A 159 -9.19 21.86 -10.85
C SER A 159 -10.42 21.95 -9.95
N GLY A 160 -10.44 22.92 -9.04
CA GLY A 160 -11.64 23.33 -8.28
C GLY A 160 -12.77 23.94 -9.15
N LYS A 161 -13.02 23.42 -10.36
CA LYS A 161 -14.04 23.91 -11.31
C LYS A 161 -14.75 22.82 -12.13
N ILE A 162 -14.76 21.57 -11.66
CA ILE A 162 -15.71 20.57 -12.18
C ILE A 162 -16.61 20.12 -11.03
N GLU A 163 -17.76 20.80 -10.98
CA GLU A 163 -18.99 20.44 -10.26
C GLU A 163 -18.94 20.37 -8.73
N GLU A 164 -19.15 21.53 -8.08
CA GLU A 164 -19.81 21.64 -6.76
C GLU A 164 -21.28 21.10 -6.76
N ASN A 165 -21.71 20.43 -7.84
CA ASN A 165 -23.05 19.87 -8.03
C ASN A 165 -23.08 18.33 -8.09
N ARG A 166 -22.00 17.63 -7.74
CA ARG A 166 -22.13 16.23 -7.33
C ARG A 166 -22.35 16.24 -5.82
N GLU A 167 -23.61 16.09 -5.44
CA GLU A 167 -24.07 15.83 -4.07
C GLU A 167 -23.01 15.03 -3.30
N ASN A 168 -22.33 15.70 -2.36
CA ASN A 168 -21.24 15.14 -1.56
C ASN A 168 -21.68 14.02 -0.60
N ASP A 169 -22.96 13.65 -0.60
CA ASP A 169 -23.48 12.55 0.21
C ASP A 169 -23.46 11.19 -0.54
N ALA A 170 -23.34 11.16 -1.87
CA ALA A 170 -23.37 9.91 -2.65
C ALA A 170 -21.99 9.24 -2.83
N LYS A 171 -20.87 9.96 -2.65
CA LYS A 171 -19.51 9.38 -2.78
C LYS A 171 -19.05 8.60 -1.55
N ASP A 172 -19.52 8.94 -0.35
CA ASP A 172 -19.09 8.27 0.89
C ASP A 172 -19.76 6.88 1.07
N ASP A 173 -20.93 6.64 0.45
CA ASP A 173 -21.60 5.33 0.49
C ASP A 173 -20.93 4.28 -0.45
N ASP A 174 -20.03 4.73 -1.33
CA ASP A 174 -19.31 3.90 -2.30
C ASP A 174 -18.04 3.24 -1.73
N MET A 175 -17.47 3.77 -0.62
CA MET A 175 -16.21 3.31 -0.06
C MET A 175 -16.42 2.62 1.30
N PHE A 176 -16.19 1.32 1.33
CA PHE A 176 -16.35 0.51 2.54
C PHE A 176 -15.34 -0.63 2.58
N SER A 177 -15.14 -1.22 3.74
CA SER A 177 -14.44 -2.49 3.85
C SER A 177 -15.43 -3.63 3.70
N LEU A 178 -15.11 -4.61 2.85
CA LEU A 178 -15.98 -5.74 2.61
C LEU A 178 -15.56 -6.94 3.46
N PHE A 179 -16.54 -7.49 4.18
CA PHE A 179 -16.44 -8.77 4.85
C PHE A 179 -17.41 -9.75 4.20
N MET A 180 -17.03 -11.01 4.11
CA MET A 180 -17.88 -12.05 3.56
C MET A 180 -17.92 -13.30 4.43
N MET A 181 -19.04 -14.01 4.35
CA MET A 181 -19.24 -15.31 4.94
C MET A 181 -20.07 -16.19 4.00
N SER A 182 -19.81 -17.49 4.02
CA SER A 182 -20.65 -18.49 3.38
C SER A 182 -20.83 -19.68 4.32
N PRO A 183 -21.87 -20.52 4.14
CA PRO A 183 -22.04 -21.74 4.94
C PRO A 183 -20.80 -22.64 4.93
N ARG A 184 -20.10 -22.72 3.78
CA ARG A 184 -18.85 -23.48 3.66
C ARG A 184 -17.75 -22.90 4.55
N LEU A 185 -17.57 -21.58 4.52
CA LEU A 185 -16.54 -20.90 5.32
C LEU A 185 -16.85 -20.98 6.83
N ALA A 186 -18.12 -20.86 7.21
CA ALA A 186 -18.55 -21.00 8.60
C ALA A 186 -18.27 -22.40 9.18
N MET A 187 -18.28 -23.44 8.34
CA MET A 187 -18.00 -24.82 8.74
C MET A 187 -16.50 -25.18 8.71
N MET A 188 -15.65 -24.33 8.14
CA MET A 188 -14.21 -24.56 8.14
C MET A 188 -13.60 -24.21 9.51
N PRO A 189 -12.72 -25.07 10.07
CA PRO A 189 -12.04 -24.77 11.32
C PRO A 189 -11.08 -23.59 11.10
N SER A 190 -11.17 -22.57 11.95
CA SER A 190 -10.17 -21.49 11.99
C SER A 190 -9.15 -21.81 13.07
N ALA A 191 -7.87 -21.88 12.70
CA ALA A 191 -6.81 -21.99 13.68
C ALA A 191 -6.52 -20.60 14.28
N ASN A 192 -6.69 -20.46 15.59
CA ASN A 192 -6.38 -19.23 16.30
C ASN A 192 -4.90 -19.26 16.73
N ILE A 193 -4.21 -18.14 16.56
CA ILE A 193 -2.85 -17.89 17.02
C ILE A 193 -2.93 -16.86 18.14
N ASP A 194 -2.71 -17.31 19.37
CA ASP A 194 -2.79 -16.49 20.59
C ASP A 194 -1.48 -15.80 20.99
N LEU A 195 -0.50 -15.80 20.09
CA LEU A 195 0.79 -15.14 20.27
C LEU A 195 0.65 -13.62 20.29
N ARG A 196 1.33 -12.97 21.24
CA ARG A 196 1.43 -11.50 21.34
C ARG A 196 2.48 -11.00 20.36
N ILE A 197 2.02 -10.53 19.21
CA ILE A 197 2.87 -9.95 18.16
C ILE A 197 2.78 -8.42 18.29
N ILE A 198 3.89 -7.79 18.67
CA ILE A 198 3.99 -6.34 18.76
C ILE A 198 4.73 -5.82 17.54
N VAL A 199 4.11 -4.92 16.78
CA VAL A 199 4.70 -4.20 15.65
C VAL A 199 4.96 -2.76 16.08
N VAL A 200 6.19 -2.28 15.91
CA VAL A 200 6.59 -0.91 16.26
C VAL A 200 6.80 -0.11 14.98
N GLY A 201 5.97 0.91 14.77
CA GLY A 201 6.02 1.81 13.61
C GLY A 201 5.02 1.43 12.53
N ALA A 202 4.08 2.34 12.26
CA ALA A 202 3.10 2.24 11.19
C ALA A 202 3.63 2.76 9.84
N SER A 203 4.85 2.35 9.45
CA SER A 203 5.34 2.59 8.10
C SER A 203 4.63 1.69 7.09
N ASP A 204 4.75 1.98 5.79
CA ASP A 204 4.27 1.10 4.72
C ASP A 204 4.72 -0.36 4.91
N CYS A 205 5.93 -0.58 5.44
CA CYS A 205 6.43 -1.92 5.75
C CYS A 205 5.67 -2.57 6.92
N GLY A 206 5.44 -1.83 8.00
CA GLY A 206 4.69 -2.32 9.17
C GLY A 206 3.22 -2.61 8.86
N ILE A 207 2.59 -1.76 8.05
CA ILE A 207 1.20 -1.93 7.61
C ILE A 207 1.09 -3.10 6.66
N ALA A 208 1.98 -3.22 5.66
CA ALA A 208 1.99 -4.36 4.76
C ALA A 208 2.21 -5.68 5.49
N PHE A 209 3.10 -5.70 6.48
CA PHE A 209 3.29 -6.84 7.36
C PHE A 209 1.99 -7.24 8.07
N ALA A 210 1.34 -6.27 8.71
CA ALA A 210 0.18 -6.55 9.54
C ALA A 210 -1.05 -6.91 8.70
N GLU A 211 -1.24 -6.22 7.57
CA GLU A 211 -2.28 -6.50 6.58
C GLU A 211 -2.10 -7.90 5.97
N TYR A 212 -0.87 -8.31 5.65
CA TYR A 212 -0.61 -9.66 5.12
C TYR A 212 -1.03 -10.75 6.12
N LEU A 213 -0.73 -10.56 7.41
CA LEU A 213 -1.14 -11.51 8.45
C LEU A 213 -2.67 -11.58 8.61
N VAL A 214 -3.38 -10.48 8.41
CA VAL A 214 -4.85 -10.42 8.57
C VAL A 214 -5.59 -10.91 7.31
N LEU A 215 -5.22 -10.42 6.13
CA LEU A 215 -5.98 -10.63 4.90
C LEU A 215 -5.61 -11.90 4.14
N ARG A 216 -4.39 -12.43 4.30
CA ARG A 216 -3.87 -13.58 3.52
C ARG A 216 -3.67 -14.85 4.35
N SER A 217 -4.21 -14.87 5.56
CA SER A 217 -4.04 -15.95 6.51
C SER A 217 -5.35 -16.69 6.75
N THR A 218 -5.29 -18.02 6.73
CA THR A 218 -6.36 -18.87 7.29
C THR A 218 -6.33 -18.87 8.82
N TYR A 219 -5.27 -18.33 9.41
CA TYR A 219 -5.09 -18.20 10.84
C TYR A 219 -5.62 -16.86 11.33
N ARG A 220 -6.27 -16.90 12.50
CA ARG A 220 -6.71 -15.70 13.20
C ARG A 220 -5.71 -15.32 14.27
N TYR A 221 -5.10 -14.15 14.16
CA TYR A 221 -4.21 -13.60 15.18
C TYR A 221 -5.06 -12.82 16.19
N THR A 222 -5.09 -13.26 17.45
CA THR A 222 -5.94 -12.61 18.47
C THR A 222 -5.24 -11.42 19.14
N ASN A 223 -3.90 -11.44 19.20
CA ASN A 223 -3.08 -10.46 19.92
C ASN A 223 -2.05 -9.78 18.99
N LEU A 224 -2.52 -9.15 17.92
CA LEU A 224 -1.68 -8.31 17.03
C LEU A 224 -1.82 -6.83 17.43
N THR A 225 -0.72 -6.25 17.91
CA THR A 225 -0.70 -4.85 18.40
C THR A 225 0.29 -4.02 17.62
N LEU A 226 -0.14 -2.87 17.09
CA LEU A 226 0.68 -1.88 16.40
C LEU A 226 0.89 -0.66 17.28
N ILE A 227 2.15 -0.29 17.51
CA ILE A 227 2.55 0.91 18.25
C ILE A 227 2.92 2.00 17.24
N SER A 228 2.24 3.13 17.30
CA SER A 228 2.50 4.28 16.43
C SER A 228 2.14 5.59 17.16
N PRO A 229 2.93 6.66 17.04
CA PRO A 229 2.59 7.95 17.66
C PRO A 229 1.23 8.50 17.20
N HIS A 230 0.95 8.38 15.89
CA HIS A 230 -0.24 8.96 15.25
C HIS A 230 -1.29 7.92 14.84
N GLY A 231 -1.05 6.63 15.13
CA GLY A 231 -1.94 5.53 14.74
C GLY A 231 -1.65 5.01 13.33
N LEU A 232 -2.69 4.59 12.61
CA LEU A 232 -2.56 4.16 11.21
C LEU A 232 -2.64 5.39 10.28
N PRO A 233 -1.85 5.41 9.20
CA PRO A 233 -1.94 6.45 8.19
C PRO A 233 -3.31 6.52 7.52
N TYR A 234 -3.74 7.75 7.23
CA TYR A 234 -4.96 8.11 6.53
C TYR A 234 -6.28 7.78 7.28
N ASP A 235 -6.20 7.47 8.59
CA ASP A 235 -7.40 7.26 9.42
C ASP A 235 -8.13 8.58 9.76
N ASN A 236 -7.46 9.74 9.63
CA ASN A 236 -8.08 11.04 9.84
C ASN A 236 -8.58 11.63 8.51
N LYS A 237 -9.72 12.35 8.52
CA LYS A 237 -10.25 13.00 7.30
C LYS A 237 -9.19 13.94 6.69
N CYS A 238 -8.74 13.62 5.47
CA CYS A 238 -7.74 14.40 4.76
C CYS A 238 -8.23 15.81 4.42
N THR A 239 -7.32 16.78 4.45
CA THR A 239 -7.56 18.19 4.09
C THR A 239 -7.64 18.46 2.59
N GLY A 240 -7.76 17.44 1.74
CA GLY A 240 -7.73 17.55 0.27
C GLY A 240 -6.35 17.85 -0.32
N THR A 241 -5.47 18.54 0.40
CA THR A 241 -4.09 18.86 -0.01
C THR A 241 -3.10 17.74 0.33
N SER A 242 -2.32 17.28 -0.65
CA SER A 242 -1.24 16.31 -0.41
C SER A 242 0.11 16.99 -0.23
N LEU A 243 0.72 16.84 0.95
CA LEU A 243 2.11 17.26 1.24
C LEU A 243 3.12 16.11 1.12
N LEU A 244 2.65 14.88 0.87
CA LEU A 244 3.46 13.68 0.82
C LEU A 244 3.36 13.02 -0.56
N PRO A 245 4.46 12.51 -1.12
CA PRO A 245 4.39 11.71 -2.33
C PRO A 245 3.82 10.33 -2.02
N PHE A 246 3.10 9.78 -2.98
CA PHE A 246 2.64 8.39 -2.99
C PHE A 246 3.81 7.44 -3.27
N ARG A 247 3.93 6.35 -2.49
CA ARG A 247 5.08 5.43 -2.52
C ARG A 247 4.75 3.94 -2.65
N GLY A 248 3.64 3.58 -3.32
CA GLY A 248 3.45 2.18 -3.75
C GLY A 248 2.02 1.67 -3.71
N LYS A 249 1.53 1.30 -2.52
CA LYS A 249 0.23 0.62 -2.36
C LYS A 249 -0.77 1.45 -1.55
N PHE A 250 -0.32 2.00 -0.43
CA PHE A 250 -1.20 2.64 0.53
C PHE A 250 -1.53 4.07 0.10
N CYS A 251 -2.81 4.35 -0.05
CA CYS A 251 -3.37 5.67 -0.31
C CYS A 251 -4.69 5.84 0.47
N PRO A 252 -5.23 7.06 0.60
CA PRO A 252 -6.48 7.29 1.30
C PRO A 252 -7.61 6.38 0.81
N GLU A 253 -7.79 6.26 -0.51
CA GLU A 253 -8.84 5.45 -1.13
C GLU A 253 -8.74 3.98 -0.75
N TYR A 254 -7.53 3.42 -0.79
CA TYR A 254 -7.25 2.05 -0.41
C TYR A 254 -7.58 1.79 1.07
N ARG A 255 -7.22 2.73 1.96
CA ARG A 255 -7.42 2.59 3.40
C ARG A 255 -8.90 2.58 3.80
N HIS A 256 -9.74 3.33 3.11
CA HIS A 256 -11.20 3.27 3.32
C HIS A 256 -11.81 1.93 2.87
N CYS A 257 -11.11 1.19 2.01
CA CYS A 257 -11.52 -0.13 1.54
C CYS A 257 -10.98 -1.30 2.37
N VAL A 258 -10.14 -1.04 3.39
CA VAL A 258 -9.53 -2.07 4.25
C VAL A 258 -9.63 -1.70 5.74
N ALA A 259 -10.49 -2.42 6.46
CA ALA A 259 -10.75 -2.21 7.88
C ALA A 259 -9.70 -2.87 8.77
N VAL A 260 -8.47 -2.33 8.72
CA VAL A 260 -7.36 -2.84 9.53
C VAL A 260 -7.64 -2.71 11.03
N ARG A 261 -8.39 -1.68 11.47
CA ARG A 261 -8.76 -1.48 12.88
C ARG A 261 -9.67 -2.57 13.45
N ALA A 262 -10.33 -3.35 12.59
CA ALA A 262 -11.13 -4.49 13.04
C ALA A 262 -10.28 -5.65 13.58
N TRP A 263 -8.98 -5.70 13.24
CA TRP A 263 -8.11 -6.85 13.54
C TRP A 263 -6.81 -6.48 14.25
N ILE A 264 -6.45 -5.19 14.29
CA ILE A 264 -5.21 -4.71 14.89
C ILE A 264 -5.52 -3.79 16.06
N ASN A 265 -4.94 -4.09 17.21
CA ASN A 265 -4.96 -3.17 18.34
C ASN A 265 -3.93 -2.06 18.12
N ILE A 266 -4.35 -0.80 18.16
CA ILE A 266 -3.45 0.34 17.97
C ILE A 266 -3.15 0.97 19.33
N VAL A 267 -1.87 1.04 19.67
CA VAL A 267 -1.39 1.76 20.85
C VAL A 267 -0.73 3.06 20.39
N TYR A 268 -1.33 4.17 20.80
CA TYR A 268 -0.86 5.51 20.49
C TYR A 268 0.30 5.90 21.38
N GLY A 269 1.50 5.98 20.82
CA GLY A 269 2.69 6.44 21.52
C GLY A 269 4.00 6.03 20.87
N THR A 270 5.10 6.58 21.42
CA THR A 270 6.46 6.31 20.97
C THR A 270 7.11 5.26 21.86
N MET A 271 7.74 4.26 21.25
CA MET A 271 8.56 3.29 21.97
C MET A 271 9.82 3.95 22.55
N THR A 272 10.11 3.71 23.83
CA THR A 272 11.27 4.30 24.51
C THR A 272 12.29 3.26 25.01
N THR A 273 11.84 2.06 25.36
CA THR A 273 12.74 0.98 25.83
C THR A 273 12.27 -0.40 25.40
N ILE A 274 13.22 -1.31 25.13
CA ILE A 274 12.97 -2.72 24.85
C ILE A 274 13.68 -3.54 25.92
N ASN A 275 12.93 -4.37 26.67
CA ASN A 275 13.49 -5.34 27.60
C ASN A 275 13.40 -6.75 27.00
N ARG A 276 14.54 -7.26 26.57
CA ARG A 276 14.65 -8.58 25.92
C ARG A 276 14.49 -9.76 26.87
N LYS A 277 14.93 -9.60 28.13
CA LYS A 277 14.94 -10.67 29.12
C LYS A 277 13.52 -11.00 29.57
N GLU A 278 12.75 -9.97 29.90
CA GLU A 278 11.36 -10.09 30.34
C GLU A 278 10.35 -9.98 29.17
N LYS A 279 10.85 -9.80 27.94
CA LYS A 279 10.09 -9.66 26.69
C LYS A 279 8.95 -8.64 26.78
N TYR A 280 9.29 -7.37 27.04
CA TYR A 280 8.33 -6.27 26.95
C TYR A 280 8.94 -5.01 26.33
N VAL A 281 8.08 -4.17 25.80
CA VAL A 281 8.41 -2.84 25.28
C VAL A 281 7.70 -1.78 26.12
N THR A 282 8.39 -0.69 26.44
CA THR A 282 7.78 0.46 27.12
C THR A 282 7.42 1.53 26.10
N VAL A 283 6.18 1.98 26.17
CA VAL A 283 5.63 3.04 25.32
C VAL A 283 5.39 4.28 26.19
N LYS A 284 5.87 5.42 25.71
CA LYS A 284 5.73 6.72 26.39
C LYS A 284 4.25 6.96 26.73
N ASN A 285 3.97 7.23 28.01
CA ASN A 285 2.63 7.50 28.55
C ASN A 285 1.60 6.35 28.46
N GLN A 286 1.96 5.16 27.97
CA GLN A 286 1.07 3.99 27.84
C GLN A 286 1.50 2.80 28.71
N GLY A 287 2.76 2.77 29.17
CA GLY A 287 3.28 1.72 30.04
C GLY A 287 3.98 0.58 29.29
N ASN A 288 3.99 -0.62 29.88
CA ASN A 288 4.72 -1.78 29.37
C ASN A 288 3.80 -2.75 28.63
N LEU A 289 4.22 -3.20 27.45
CA LEU A 289 3.53 -4.17 26.62
C LEU A 289 4.42 -5.41 26.42
N ALA A 290 3.95 -6.56 26.89
CA ALA A 290 4.68 -7.82 26.76
C ALA A 290 4.47 -8.44 25.36
N TYR A 291 5.53 -9.04 24.81
CA TYR A 291 5.52 -9.66 23.49
C TYR A 291 6.02 -11.10 23.52
N ASP A 292 5.51 -11.92 22.61
CA ASP A 292 6.13 -13.19 22.24
C ASP A 292 7.06 -12.98 21.04
N TYR A 293 6.64 -12.12 20.11
CA TYR A 293 7.41 -11.61 18.98
C TYR A 293 7.33 -10.09 18.88
N LEU A 294 8.49 -9.45 18.67
CA LEU A 294 8.61 -8.03 18.44
C LEU A 294 9.07 -7.77 17.00
N VAL A 295 8.39 -6.87 16.31
CA VAL A 295 8.66 -6.50 14.93
C VAL A 295 8.94 -5.00 14.86
N LEU A 296 10.15 -4.62 14.42
CA LEU A 296 10.61 -3.23 14.36
C LEU A 296 10.54 -2.71 12.91
N THR A 297 9.61 -1.80 12.64
CA THR A 297 9.32 -1.22 11.31
C THR A 297 9.24 0.31 11.36
N CYS A 298 10.03 0.95 12.23
CA CYS A 298 9.99 2.39 12.48
C CYS A 298 10.39 3.28 11.28
N GLY A 299 11.13 2.73 10.31
CA GLY A 299 11.67 3.46 9.16
C GLY A 299 12.66 4.58 9.53
N LEU A 300 13.08 5.33 8.51
CA LEU A 300 13.82 6.59 8.63
C LEU A 300 12.84 7.76 8.54
N GLN A 301 13.07 8.82 9.32
CA GLN A 301 12.18 9.97 9.47
C GLN A 301 12.96 11.28 9.34
N TYR A 302 12.34 12.32 8.79
CA TYR A 302 12.79 13.69 8.95
C TYR A 302 12.73 14.07 10.42
N GLN A 303 13.84 14.63 10.91
CA GLN A 303 14.01 15.05 12.30
C GLN A 303 14.52 16.49 12.35
N ARG A 304 14.86 16.96 13.54
CA ARG A 304 15.64 18.19 13.72
C ARG A 304 16.87 18.16 12.78
N PRO A 305 17.18 19.28 12.09
CA PRO A 305 18.42 19.38 11.32
C PRO A 305 19.63 19.23 12.24
N THR A 306 20.63 18.47 11.80
CA THR A 306 21.90 18.34 12.51
C THR A 306 22.71 19.63 12.35
N LEU A 307 22.91 20.38 13.44
CA LEU A 307 23.67 21.63 13.39
C LEU A 307 25.16 21.37 13.56
N ARG A 308 26.03 22.26 13.03
CA ARG A 308 27.50 22.08 13.13
C ARG A 308 27.99 22.03 14.58
N GLU A 309 27.35 22.76 15.48
CA GLU A 309 27.68 22.73 16.90
C GLU A 309 27.40 21.36 17.52
N ASP A 310 26.34 20.67 17.08
CA ASP A 310 26.01 19.30 17.49
C ASP A 310 27.07 18.31 17.00
N THR A 311 27.56 18.47 15.75
CA THR A 311 28.63 17.64 15.18
C THR A 311 29.93 17.82 15.96
N LYS A 312 30.30 19.07 16.24
CA LYS A 312 31.51 19.38 17.01
C LYS A 312 31.42 18.97 18.49
N ALA A 313 30.24 19.04 19.11
CA ALA A 313 30.02 18.55 20.47
C ALA A 313 30.14 17.03 20.54
N ARG A 314 29.61 16.30 19.53
CA ARG A 314 29.81 14.86 19.38
C ARG A 314 31.27 14.48 19.18
N GLU A 315 32.02 15.22 18.36
CA GLU A 315 33.46 15.02 18.16
C GLU A 315 34.29 15.28 19.43
N ARG A 316 33.84 16.18 20.30
CA ARG A 316 34.46 16.47 21.60
C ARG A 316 34.07 15.50 22.72
N GLY A 317 33.12 14.59 22.49
CA GLY A 317 32.65 13.64 23.51
C GLY A 317 31.82 14.27 24.63
N GLU A 318 31.24 15.45 24.40
CA GLU A 318 30.35 16.11 25.37
C GLU A 318 29.01 15.35 25.42
N GLU A 319 28.57 14.94 26.62
CA GLU A 319 27.21 14.42 26.85
C GLU A 319 26.22 15.57 26.65
N VAL A 320 25.78 15.77 25.42
CA VAL A 320 24.59 16.57 25.16
C VAL A 320 23.41 15.81 25.78
N THR A 321 22.79 16.39 26.81
CA THR A 321 21.64 15.78 27.49
C THR A 321 20.57 15.39 26.47
N ALA A 322 20.06 14.15 26.55
CA ALA A 322 19.06 13.64 25.60
C ALA A 322 17.79 14.54 25.54
N GLU A 323 17.49 15.24 26.63
CA GLU A 323 16.37 16.19 26.78
C GLU A 323 16.55 17.45 25.92
N SER A 324 17.78 17.99 25.79
CA SER A 324 18.05 19.17 24.96
C SER A 324 18.14 18.87 23.46
N LEU A 325 18.30 17.59 23.08
CA LEU A 325 18.31 17.14 21.68
C LEU A 325 16.93 16.73 21.15
N THR A 326 15.97 16.48 22.05
CA THR A 326 14.63 15.95 21.70
C THR A 326 13.57 17.04 21.57
N GLU A 327 13.71 18.20 22.22
CA GLU A 327 12.76 19.29 22.07
C GLU A 327 13.02 20.07 20.77
N LEU A 328 12.21 19.75 19.76
CA LEU A 328 12.09 20.53 18.53
C LEU A 328 11.50 21.91 18.87
N PRO A 329 12.14 23.01 18.41
CA PRO A 329 11.51 24.33 18.48
C PRO A 329 10.11 24.28 17.86
N TRP A 330 9.15 25.00 18.44
CA TRP A 330 7.73 24.80 18.12
C TRP A 330 7.38 25.11 16.65
N ASN A 331 8.15 26.01 16.02
CA ASN A 331 8.08 26.38 14.61
C ASN A 331 9.06 25.63 13.68
N CYS A 332 9.79 24.64 14.19
CA CYS A 332 10.49 23.65 13.38
C CYS A 332 9.55 22.47 13.10
N LEU A 333 9.15 22.30 11.85
CA LEU A 333 8.15 21.32 11.44
C LEU A 333 8.79 20.22 10.60
N THR A 334 8.33 18.98 10.81
CA THR A 334 8.64 17.81 9.99
C THR A 334 7.36 17.30 9.36
N ILE A 335 7.48 16.60 8.23
CA ILE A 335 6.36 15.95 7.55
C ILE A 335 6.78 14.51 7.24
N ASN A 336 6.48 13.59 8.16
CA ASN A 336 6.76 12.16 8.02
C ASN A 336 5.53 11.32 7.67
N ASP A 337 4.35 11.76 8.09
CA ASP A 337 3.06 11.09 7.84
C ASP A 337 1.94 12.11 7.62
N ASP A 338 0.75 11.62 7.29
CA ASP A 338 -0.43 12.43 6.98
C ASP A 338 -0.91 13.26 8.19
N THR A 339 -0.67 12.79 9.41
CA THR A 339 -1.02 13.52 10.63
C THR A 339 -0.04 14.67 10.88
N GLU A 340 1.27 14.46 10.71
CA GLU A 340 2.27 15.53 10.74
C GLU A 340 2.00 16.57 9.63
N ALA A 341 1.64 16.13 8.42
CA ALA A 341 1.23 17.01 7.33
C ALA A 341 0.02 17.87 7.73
N PHE A 342 -1.03 17.27 8.31
CA PHE A 342 -2.20 17.99 8.79
C PHE A 342 -1.86 19.01 9.89
N ILE A 343 -1.04 18.61 10.87
CA ILE A 343 -0.58 19.49 11.95
C ILE A 343 0.23 20.65 11.38
N CYS A 344 1.09 20.40 10.39
CA CYS A 344 1.89 21.41 9.70
C CYS A 344 1.00 22.47 9.05
N LEU A 345 0.01 22.06 8.24
CA LEU A 345 -0.95 22.97 7.61
C LEU A 345 -1.70 23.83 8.64
N ARG A 346 -2.16 23.21 9.74
CA ARG A 346 -2.85 23.93 10.81
C ARG A 346 -1.95 24.96 11.51
N LYS A 347 -0.69 24.61 11.79
CA LYS A 347 0.27 25.53 12.41
C LYS A 347 0.60 26.71 11.50
N ILE A 348 0.82 26.47 10.21
CA ILE A 348 1.06 27.53 9.22
C ILE A 348 -0.14 28.47 9.13
N ARG A 349 -1.36 27.92 9.07
CA ARG A 349 -2.60 28.71 9.06
C ARG A 349 -2.75 29.58 10.31
N TRP A 350 -2.39 29.05 11.47
CA TRP A 350 -2.40 29.81 12.73
C TRP A 350 -1.36 30.93 12.75
N LEU A 351 -0.10 30.62 12.40
CA LEU A 351 1.01 31.59 12.37
C LEU A 351 0.79 32.74 11.38
N THR A 352 0.11 32.47 10.27
CA THR A 352 -0.21 33.45 9.23
C THR A 352 -1.55 34.17 9.44
N GLU A 353 -2.27 33.90 10.54
CA GLU A 353 -3.61 34.43 10.81
C GLU A 353 -4.58 34.24 9.64
N ASP A 354 -4.72 32.99 9.18
CA ASP A 354 -5.47 32.63 7.97
C ASP A 354 -4.94 33.32 6.70
N PHE A 355 -3.62 33.27 6.50
CA PHE A 355 -2.93 33.87 5.34
C PHE A 355 -3.09 35.40 5.22
N LYS A 356 -3.39 36.10 6.32
CA LYS A 356 -3.49 37.57 6.36
C LYS A 356 -2.16 38.24 6.69
N LYS A 357 -1.28 37.56 7.41
CA LYS A 357 0.04 38.05 7.80
C LYS A 357 1.14 37.29 7.09
N GLU A 358 2.08 38.05 6.54
CA GLU A 358 3.31 37.55 5.98
C GLU A 358 4.21 36.95 7.06
N ARG A 359 4.71 35.75 6.78
CA ARG A 359 5.59 34.97 7.65
C ARG A 359 6.68 34.33 6.80
N ALA A 360 7.94 34.41 7.21
CA ALA A 360 9.06 33.80 6.50
C ALA A 360 9.07 32.27 6.70
N ILE A 361 8.69 31.53 5.66
CA ILE A 361 8.65 30.06 5.65
C ILE A 361 9.89 29.55 4.91
N LEU A 362 10.75 28.84 5.63
CA LEU A 362 11.99 28.29 5.10
C LEU A 362 11.86 26.79 4.85
N PHE A 363 12.19 26.36 3.64
CA PHE A 363 12.36 24.95 3.31
C PHE A 363 13.85 24.62 3.27
N TYR A 364 14.27 23.57 3.95
CA TYR A 364 15.65 23.08 3.90
C TYR A 364 15.70 21.66 3.35
N GLY A 365 16.09 21.50 2.10
CA GLY A 365 16.18 20.19 1.46
C GLY A 365 16.12 20.25 -0.06
N HIS A 366 16.63 19.21 -0.70
CA HIS A 366 16.69 19.08 -2.16
C HIS A 366 16.35 17.62 -2.52
N ASN A 367 15.05 17.30 -2.52
CA ASN A 367 14.50 15.98 -2.85
C ASN A 367 13.01 16.08 -3.21
N ILE A 368 12.45 14.97 -3.67
CA ILE A 368 11.05 14.89 -4.13
C ILE A 368 10.03 15.20 -3.01
N ASP A 369 10.31 14.81 -1.77
CA ASP A 369 9.43 15.07 -0.63
C ASP A 369 9.35 16.59 -0.38
N CYS A 370 10.49 17.29 -0.46
CA CYS A 370 10.56 18.76 -0.35
C CYS A 370 9.73 19.46 -1.44
N TYR A 371 9.91 19.08 -2.71
CA TYR A 371 9.18 19.69 -3.83
C TYR A 371 7.68 19.38 -3.80
N CYS A 372 7.29 18.19 -3.36
CA CYS A 372 5.90 17.82 -3.16
C CYS A 372 5.24 18.65 -2.06
N ALA A 373 5.90 18.75 -0.88
CA ALA A 373 5.40 19.57 0.22
C ALA A 373 5.34 21.05 -0.13
N PHE A 374 6.35 21.55 -0.85
CA PHE A 374 6.35 22.91 -1.40
C PHE A 374 5.12 23.15 -2.27
N ARG A 375 4.83 22.27 -3.24
CA ARG A 375 3.64 22.40 -4.09
C ARG A 375 2.35 22.33 -3.27
N GLY A 376 2.25 21.43 -2.30
CA GLY A 376 1.06 21.31 -1.47
C GLY A 376 0.79 22.56 -0.62
N LEU A 377 1.82 23.23 -0.07
CA LEU A 377 1.61 24.51 0.64
C LEU A 377 1.08 25.62 -0.27
N LEU A 378 1.48 25.63 -1.54
CA LEU A 378 0.95 26.58 -2.52
C LEU A 378 -0.52 26.31 -2.82
N GLU A 379 -0.92 25.03 -2.89
CA GLU A 379 -2.32 24.63 -3.04
C GLU A 379 -3.15 25.05 -1.82
N PHE A 380 -2.56 24.95 -0.63
CA PHE A 380 -3.17 25.35 0.62
C PHE A 380 -3.42 26.87 0.73
N GLY A 381 -2.78 27.69 -0.12
CA GLY A 381 -2.98 29.14 -0.20
C GLY A 381 -1.83 30.00 0.32
N VAL A 382 -0.68 29.40 0.63
CA VAL A 382 0.52 30.14 1.04
C VAL A 382 1.05 30.96 -0.14
N ASN A 383 1.35 32.25 0.08
CA ASN A 383 1.92 33.10 -0.96
C ASN A 383 3.39 32.74 -1.23
N PHE A 384 3.76 32.67 -2.50
CA PHE A 384 5.11 32.38 -2.97
C PHE A 384 6.18 33.32 -2.40
N SER A 385 5.87 34.61 -2.20
CA SER A 385 6.85 35.58 -1.71
C SER A 385 7.32 35.30 -0.27
N TRP A 386 6.55 34.50 0.47
CA TRP A 386 6.83 34.15 1.86
C TRP A 386 7.81 32.98 1.99
N ILE A 387 8.04 32.25 0.90
CA ILE A 387 8.82 31.02 0.91
C ILE A 387 10.26 31.30 0.48
N THR A 388 11.22 30.76 1.22
CA THR A 388 12.61 30.65 0.79
C THR A 388 13.04 29.19 0.82
N LEU A 389 13.48 28.67 -0.33
CA LEU A 389 13.99 27.31 -0.47
C LEU A 389 15.52 27.31 -0.36
N ILE A 390 16.05 26.54 0.59
CA ILE A 390 17.47 26.38 0.86
C ILE A 390 17.87 24.98 0.43
N GLU A 391 18.66 24.89 -0.64
CA GLU A 391 19.08 23.62 -1.22
C GLU A 391 20.54 23.37 -0.84
N PRO A 392 20.82 22.41 0.07
CA PRO A 392 22.19 22.07 0.41
C PRO A 392 22.91 21.45 -0.78
N SER A 393 24.24 21.64 -0.86
CA SER A 393 25.06 20.93 -1.83
C SER A 393 25.04 19.43 -1.51
N LEU A 394 24.63 18.60 -2.47
CA LEU A 394 24.82 17.16 -2.41
C LEU A 394 26.32 16.88 -2.28
N ASN A 395 26.74 16.01 -1.36
CA ASN A 395 28.16 15.69 -1.22
C ASN A 395 28.69 15.12 -2.55
N PRO A 396 29.95 15.40 -2.97
CA PRO A 396 30.52 14.84 -4.19
C PRO A 396 30.48 13.31 -4.26
N ASP A 397 30.59 12.62 -3.13
CA ASP A 397 30.43 11.16 -3.02
C ASP A 397 28.95 10.69 -3.06
N GLU A 398 28.00 11.61 -2.82
CA GLU A 398 26.53 11.46 -2.88
C GLU A 398 25.92 12.04 -4.18
N THR A 399 26.73 12.53 -5.12
CA THR A 399 26.32 12.95 -6.49
C THR A 399 25.66 11.84 -7.33
N ARG A 400 25.44 10.69 -6.72
CA ARG A 400 24.84 9.48 -7.29
C ARG A 400 23.34 9.38 -7.05
N ASP A 401 22.79 10.18 -6.12
CA ASP A 401 21.37 10.28 -5.82
C ASP A 401 20.82 11.62 -6.34
N ASP A 402 20.74 11.75 -7.67
CA ASP A 402 20.01 12.85 -8.29
C ASP A 402 18.51 12.74 -7.92
N VAL A 403 17.88 13.86 -7.58
CA VAL A 403 16.48 13.92 -7.13
C VAL A 403 15.54 13.29 -8.15
N PHE A 404 15.86 13.42 -9.44
CA PHE A 404 15.12 12.87 -10.57
C PHE A 404 15.90 11.79 -11.33
N CYS A 405 16.79 11.05 -10.65
CA CYS A 405 17.45 9.86 -11.18
C CYS A 405 18.24 10.10 -12.51
N CYS A 406 18.92 11.23 -12.62
CA CYS A 406 19.66 11.71 -13.80
C CYS A 406 18.79 12.17 -14.98
N ASP A 407 17.47 12.37 -14.79
CA ASP A 407 16.58 12.95 -15.79
C ASP A 407 16.68 14.47 -15.80
N ARG A 408 17.67 14.97 -16.54
CA ARG A 408 17.99 16.39 -16.63
C ARG A 408 16.84 17.24 -17.17
N GLU A 409 15.99 16.69 -18.05
CA GLU A 409 14.87 17.47 -18.61
C GLU A 409 13.80 17.71 -17.55
N VAL A 410 13.51 16.71 -16.73
CA VAL A 410 12.59 16.83 -15.59
C VAL A 410 13.17 17.78 -14.54
N ASP A 411 14.45 17.63 -14.18
CA ASP A 411 15.10 18.50 -13.20
C ASP A 411 15.09 19.98 -13.66
N GLU A 412 15.45 20.25 -14.91
CA GLU A 412 15.38 21.59 -15.50
C GLU A 412 13.93 22.12 -15.51
N ALA A 413 12.94 21.28 -15.83
CA ALA A 413 11.53 21.68 -15.85
C ALA A 413 11.01 22.05 -14.44
N VAL A 414 11.35 21.27 -13.42
CA VAL A 414 10.97 21.53 -12.02
C VAL A 414 11.67 22.76 -11.49
N THR A 415 12.99 22.89 -11.71
CA THR A 415 13.77 24.06 -11.30
C THR A 415 13.20 25.34 -11.93
N ASN A 416 12.88 25.31 -13.22
CA ASN A 416 12.23 26.43 -13.91
C ASN A 416 10.84 26.73 -13.34
N ALA A 417 10.08 25.73 -12.94
CA ALA A 417 8.76 25.92 -12.33
C ALA A 417 8.86 26.56 -10.93
N VAL A 418 9.83 26.15 -10.11
CA VAL A 418 10.12 26.77 -8.81
C VAL A 418 10.52 28.24 -8.99
N LEU A 419 11.43 28.53 -9.93
CA LEU A 419 11.87 29.90 -10.20
C LEU A 419 10.73 30.80 -10.71
N ARG A 420 9.88 30.28 -11.60
CA ARG A 420 8.70 31.02 -12.11
C ARG A 420 7.65 31.31 -11.05
N SER A 421 7.62 30.51 -9.99
CA SER A 421 6.71 30.70 -8.87
C SER A 421 7.07 31.96 -8.05
N GLY A 422 8.26 32.56 -8.25
CA GLY A 422 8.68 33.77 -7.54
C GLY A 422 9.29 33.52 -6.17
N VAL A 423 9.63 32.26 -5.88
CA VAL A 423 10.23 31.82 -4.61
C VAL A 423 11.72 32.10 -4.60
N ARG A 424 12.24 32.52 -3.44
CA ARG A 424 13.68 32.76 -3.28
C ARG A 424 14.40 31.42 -3.10
N VAL A 425 15.20 31.03 -4.08
CA VAL A 425 16.02 29.80 -4.02
C VAL A 425 17.47 30.13 -3.66
N LEU A 426 18.02 29.42 -2.68
CA LEU A 426 19.39 29.54 -2.20
C LEU A 426 20.14 28.21 -2.39
N SER A 427 20.64 27.99 -3.60
CA SER A 427 21.31 26.74 -3.96
C SER A 427 22.77 26.66 -3.49
N GLY A 428 23.15 25.50 -2.95
CA GLY A 428 24.45 25.21 -2.38
C GLY A 428 24.68 25.82 -0.98
N TRP A 429 23.62 26.24 -0.29
CA TRP A 429 23.70 26.77 1.08
C TRP A 429 23.32 25.69 2.09
N CYS A 430 24.12 25.54 3.14
CA CYS A 430 23.85 24.57 4.20
C CYS A 430 23.42 25.27 5.49
N LEU A 431 22.43 24.72 6.18
CA LEU A 431 22.02 25.18 7.49
C LEU A 431 23.10 24.81 8.52
N VAL A 432 23.65 25.80 9.22
CA VAL A 432 24.75 25.58 10.17
C VAL A 432 24.35 25.85 11.62
N ASN A 433 23.47 26.83 11.85
CA ASN A 433 22.94 27.15 13.17
C ASN A 433 21.55 27.78 13.08
N TRP A 434 20.85 27.88 14.22
CA TRP A 434 19.66 28.69 14.39
C TRP A 434 19.78 29.57 15.63
N ILE A 435 19.05 30.68 15.67
CA ILE A 435 18.95 31.57 16.81
C ILE A 435 17.56 31.38 17.39
N LEU A 436 17.51 31.03 18.68
CA LEU A 436 16.29 30.72 19.39
C LEU A 436 15.83 31.90 20.24
N THR A 437 14.52 32.09 20.30
CA THR A 437 13.83 33.00 21.20
C THR A 437 12.81 32.23 22.02
N GLN A 438 12.32 32.82 23.10
CA GLN A 438 11.18 32.29 23.85
C GLN A 438 9.99 33.20 23.63
N ASP A 439 8.83 32.62 23.35
CA ASP A 439 7.58 33.38 23.29
C ASP A 439 7.07 33.77 24.69
N ALA A 440 5.96 34.50 24.74
CA ALA A 440 5.33 34.92 26.00
C ALA A 440 4.83 33.73 26.84
N ASP A 441 4.63 32.57 26.21
CA ASP A 441 4.16 31.32 26.83
C ASP A 441 5.34 30.40 27.25
N GLY A 442 6.58 30.85 27.06
CA GLY A 442 7.81 30.13 27.40
C GLY A 442 8.23 29.05 26.39
N GLN A 443 7.62 29.00 25.21
CA GLN A 443 7.97 28.04 24.16
C GLN A 443 9.19 28.51 23.38
N THR A 444 10.11 27.57 23.13
CA THR A 444 11.32 27.82 22.33
C THR A 444 10.98 27.88 20.85
N MET A 445 11.34 28.98 20.20
CA MET A 445 11.03 29.32 18.81
C MET A 445 12.31 29.68 18.06
N ILE A 446 12.39 29.33 16.79
CA ILE A 446 13.42 29.84 15.89
C ILE A 446 13.05 31.28 15.52
N GLU A 447 13.96 32.22 15.73
CA GLU A 447 13.84 33.61 15.25
C GLU A 447 14.54 33.78 13.90
N SER A 448 15.72 33.17 13.76
CA SER A 448 16.50 33.22 12.53
C SER A 448 17.36 31.99 12.36
N VAL A 449 17.75 31.71 11.12
CA VAL A 449 18.65 30.62 10.76
C VAL A 449 19.94 31.17 10.16
N VAL A 450 21.06 30.53 10.47
CA VAL A 450 22.36 30.84 9.90
C VAL A 450 22.69 29.78 8.87
N ILE A 451 22.91 30.21 7.63
CA ILE A 451 23.32 29.37 6.52
C ILE A 451 24.74 29.72 6.06
N GLU A 452 25.44 28.74 5.50
CA GLU A 452 26.81 28.90 5.04
C GLU A 452 26.98 28.35 3.62
N LYS A 453 27.77 29.04 2.79
CA LYS A 453 28.25 28.58 1.49
C LYS A 453 29.69 29.05 1.28
N GLU A 454 30.61 28.13 1.02
CA GLU A 454 32.02 28.42 0.71
C GLU A 454 32.70 29.38 1.73
N GLY A 455 32.33 29.29 3.01
CA GLY A 455 32.83 30.14 4.10
C GLY A 455 32.11 31.49 4.28
N GLU A 456 31.20 31.87 3.37
CA GLU A 456 30.28 32.99 3.57
C GLU A 456 29.09 32.55 4.42
N THR A 457 28.75 33.31 5.47
CA THR A 457 27.56 33.05 6.31
C THR A 457 26.49 34.12 6.08
N LYS A 458 25.22 33.71 6.10
CA LYS A 458 24.05 34.60 6.03
C LYS A 458 23.05 34.24 7.12
N THR A 459 22.45 35.25 7.72
CA THR A 459 21.36 35.08 8.68
C THR A 459 20.05 35.44 8.01
N LEU A 460 19.06 34.55 8.11
CA LEU A 460 17.72 34.72 7.54
C LEU A 460 16.69 34.68 8.67
N VAL A 461 15.75 35.63 8.67
CA VAL A 461 14.59 35.58 9.56
C VAL A 461 13.75 34.34 9.22
N CYS A 462 13.26 33.65 10.23
CA CYS A 462 12.51 32.41 10.09
C CYS A 462 11.31 32.41 11.04
N ASP A 463 10.10 32.43 10.49
CA ASP A 463 8.89 32.21 11.27
C ASP A 463 8.51 30.71 11.30
N VAL A 464 8.83 29.96 10.23
CA VAL A 464 8.62 28.51 10.11
C VAL A 464 9.81 27.87 9.39
N LEU A 465 10.33 26.76 9.92
CA LEU A 465 11.34 25.93 9.26
C LEU A 465 10.79 24.54 8.96
N LEU A 466 10.85 24.12 7.70
CA LEU A 466 10.52 22.77 7.25
C LEU A 466 11.80 22.05 6.84
N ASN A 467 12.16 21.00 7.60
CA ASN A 467 13.38 20.23 7.33
C ASN A 467 13.09 18.98 6.48
N PHE A 468 13.68 18.96 5.30
CA PHE A 468 13.68 17.85 4.35
C PHE A 468 15.10 17.37 3.99
N HIS A 469 16.16 17.79 4.70
CA HIS A 469 17.53 17.51 4.26
C HIS A 469 17.86 16.00 4.22
N GLU A 470 17.64 15.29 5.32
CA GLU A 470 17.94 13.87 5.43
C GLU A 470 16.94 13.18 6.37
N LYS A 471 16.54 11.95 6.01
CA LYS A 471 15.80 11.06 6.90
C LYS A 471 16.77 10.23 7.72
N THR A 472 16.63 10.27 9.03
CA THR A 472 17.49 9.54 9.97
C THR A 472 16.66 8.69 10.94
N VAL A 473 17.31 7.79 11.68
CA VAL A 473 16.62 6.96 12.68
C VAL A 473 16.17 7.84 13.85
N ASN A 474 14.90 7.72 14.24
CA ASN A 474 14.34 8.43 15.39
C ASN A 474 15.21 8.25 16.64
N LEU A 475 15.56 9.35 17.32
CA LEU A 475 16.49 9.31 18.46
C LEU A 475 16.00 8.39 19.60
N ASP A 476 14.72 8.41 19.95
CA ASP A 476 14.16 7.54 21.00
C ASP A 476 14.27 6.07 20.59
N ALA A 477 13.99 5.75 19.33
CA ALA A 477 14.12 4.40 18.80
C ALA A 477 15.60 3.94 18.80
N PHE A 478 16.52 4.80 18.35
CA PHE A 478 17.95 4.53 18.38
C PHE A 478 18.45 4.23 19.80
N LEU A 479 18.09 5.08 20.77
CA LEU A 479 18.44 4.87 22.18
C LEU A 479 17.85 3.57 22.74
N ALA A 480 16.61 3.23 22.36
CA ALA A 480 15.97 1.98 22.75
C ALA A 480 16.73 0.75 22.22
N PHE A 481 17.18 0.79 20.95
CA PHE A 481 17.96 -0.29 20.33
C PHE A 481 19.31 -0.48 21.03
N CYS A 482 20.03 0.62 21.27
CA CYS A 482 21.33 0.58 21.94
C CYS A 482 21.21 0.03 23.37
N ARG A 483 20.23 0.52 24.15
CA ARG A 483 19.98 0.05 25.53
C ARG A 483 19.57 -1.42 25.58
N ALA A 484 18.88 -1.91 24.55
CA ALA A 484 18.53 -3.31 24.42
C ALA A 484 19.70 -4.21 23.95
N GLY A 485 20.85 -3.63 23.58
CA GLY A 485 21.98 -4.36 23.04
C GLY A 485 21.68 -5.02 21.68
N LEU A 486 20.85 -4.36 20.87
CA LEU A 486 20.68 -4.73 19.47
C LEU A 486 21.86 -4.20 18.65
N ILE A 487 22.32 -4.97 17.66
CA ILE A 487 23.48 -4.58 16.85
C ILE A 487 23.08 -3.47 15.88
N PHE A 488 23.75 -2.32 16.00
CA PHE A 488 23.51 -1.13 15.18
C PHE A 488 24.82 -0.62 14.57
N ASP A 489 24.88 -0.47 13.25
CA ASP A 489 26.04 0.03 12.48
C ASP A 489 25.53 0.95 11.36
N GLY A 490 25.20 2.19 11.72
CA GLY A 490 24.45 3.15 10.89
C GLY A 490 22.98 2.77 10.66
N SER A 491 22.66 1.49 10.75
CA SER A 491 21.32 0.90 10.62
C SER A 491 21.21 -0.34 11.51
N LEU A 492 19.99 -0.80 11.78
CA LEU A 492 19.75 -2.00 12.56
C LEU A 492 20.12 -3.25 11.75
N ILE A 493 20.99 -4.09 12.31
CA ILE A 493 21.58 -5.22 11.59
C ILE A 493 20.68 -6.44 11.67
N ILE A 494 20.39 -7.02 10.49
CA ILE A 494 19.53 -8.20 10.33
C ILE A 494 20.18 -9.33 9.54
N ASP A 495 19.64 -10.54 9.70
CA ASP A 495 19.88 -11.70 8.85
C ASP A 495 18.93 -11.74 7.61
N PRO A 496 19.11 -12.68 6.67
CA PRO A 496 18.26 -12.83 5.47
C PRO A 496 16.80 -13.16 5.79
N GLU A 497 16.53 -13.65 7.00
CA GLU A 497 15.21 -13.91 7.56
C GLU A 497 14.68 -12.73 8.40
N CYS A 498 15.28 -11.54 8.27
CA CYS A 498 14.90 -10.30 8.96
C CYS A 498 14.96 -10.38 10.50
N ARG A 499 15.73 -11.31 11.06
CA ARG A 499 15.98 -11.41 12.50
C ARG A 499 17.13 -10.51 12.91
N THR A 500 17.03 -9.93 14.10
CA THR A 500 18.15 -9.26 14.75
C THR A 500 19.07 -10.29 15.45
N ASN A 501 20.00 -9.84 16.30
CA ASN A 501 20.75 -10.72 17.18
C ASN A 501 19.90 -11.38 18.28
N ASP A 502 18.61 -11.07 18.37
CA ASP A 502 17.64 -11.75 19.22
C ASP A 502 16.64 -12.54 18.35
N PRO A 503 16.43 -13.86 18.61
CA PRO A 503 15.57 -14.69 17.79
C PRO A 503 14.07 -14.34 17.86
N PHE A 504 13.65 -13.55 18.86
CA PHE A 504 12.26 -13.11 19.02
C PHE A 504 12.02 -11.66 18.55
N ILE A 505 13.08 -10.98 18.06
CA ILE A 505 13.00 -9.61 17.55
C ILE A 505 13.38 -9.59 16.08
N PHE A 506 12.40 -9.25 15.26
CA PHE A 506 12.54 -9.04 13.83
C PHE A 506 12.59 -7.55 13.53
N ALA A 507 13.24 -7.18 12.43
CA ALA A 507 13.25 -5.81 11.95
C ALA A 507 13.23 -5.75 10.42
N ALA A 508 12.55 -4.75 9.88
CA ALA A 508 12.48 -4.53 8.44
C ALA A 508 12.23 -3.06 8.09
N GLY A 509 12.26 -2.76 6.79
CA GLY A 509 12.09 -1.41 6.27
C GLY A 509 13.39 -0.60 6.25
N THR A 510 13.29 0.69 5.92
CA THR A 510 14.42 1.57 5.57
C THR A 510 15.48 1.73 6.68
N LEU A 511 15.16 1.39 7.93
CA LEU A 511 16.08 1.44 9.07
C LEU A 511 17.06 0.25 9.15
N THR A 512 16.92 -0.75 8.28
CA THR A 512 17.61 -2.05 8.40
C THR A 512 18.65 -2.28 7.33
N LYS A 513 19.69 -3.04 7.70
CA LYS A 513 20.78 -3.44 6.81
C LYS A 513 21.19 -4.88 7.09
N TYR A 514 21.48 -5.64 6.03
CA TYR A 514 22.02 -6.98 6.18
C TYR A 514 23.43 -6.96 6.76
N SER A 515 23.73 -7.94 7.62
CA SER A 515 25.10 -8.14 8.11
C SER A 515 26.12 -8.24 6.96
N ARG A 516 27.27 -7.57 7.10
CA ARG A 516 28.34 -7.49 6.07
C ARG A 516 28.81 -8.87 5.57
N LYS A 517 28.66 -9.91 6.40
CA LYS A 517 28.94 -11.32 6.04
C LYS A 517 28.19 -11.84 4.81
N PHE A 518 27.09 -11.20 4.43
CA PHE A 518 26.27 -11.57 3.27
C PHE A 518 26.63 -10.79 1.99
N HIS A 519 27.54 -9.82 2.04
CA HIS A 519 27.96 -8.99 0.90
C HIS A 519 26.78 -8.38 0.12
N ALA A 520 25.78 -7.90 0.85
CA ALA A 520 24.47 -7.50 0.33
C ALA A 520 24.22 -5.98 0.43
N GLU A 521 25.25 -5.14 0.35
CA GLU A 521 25.10 -3.70 0.56
C GLU A 521 24.18 -3.02 -0.47
N SER A 522 24.08 -3.55 -1.68
CA SER A 522 23.20 -3.05 -2.76
C SER A 522 21.73 -3.44 -2.60
N SER A 523 21.43 -4.35 -1.67
CA SER A 523 20.09 -4.93 -1.45
C SER A 523 19.47 -4.48 -0.12
N GLN A 524 19.92 -3.34 0.42
CA GLN A 524 19.35 -2.79 1.65
C GLN A 524 17.88 -2.41 1.45
N HIS A 525 17.07 -2.58 2.49
CA HIS A 525 15.63 -2.35 2.44
C HIS A 525 15.24 -0.91 2.08
N MET A 526 16.14 0.07 2.26
CA MET A 526 15.92 1.45 1.82
C MET A 526 15.78 1.62 0.30
N TYR A 527 16.30 0.68 -0.49
CA TYR A 527 16.23 0.70 -1.95
C TYR A 527 15.16 -0.22 -2.52
N LEU A 528 14.28 -0.75 -1.66
CA LEU A 528 13.27 -1.75 -2.02
C LEU A 528 11.86 -1.20 -1.78
N SER A 529 10.87 -1.85 -2.39
CA SER A 529 9.47 -1.61 -2.06
C SER A 529 9.20 -1.97 -0.60
N SER A 530 8.86 -0.96 0.22
CA SER A 530 8.56 -1.16 1.64
C SER A 530 7.38 -2.11 1.85
N ALA A 531 6.39 -2.07 0.95
CA ALA A 531 5.25 -2.99 0.98
C ALA A 531 5.69 -4.45 0.77
N GLU A 532 6.50 -4.74 -0.26
CA GLU A 532 7.00 -6.11 -0.52
C GLU A 532 7.87 -6.62 0.64
N VAL A 533 8.71 -5.75 1.22
CA VAL A 533 9.51 -6.08 2.40
C VAL A 533 8.63 -6.46 3.60
N GLY A 534 7.54 -5.72 3.84
CA GLY A 534 6.57 -6.03 4.89
C GLY A 534 5.83 -7.35 4.66
N GLU A 535 5.33 -7.57 3.45
CA GLU A 535 4.68 -8.84 3.07
C GLU A 535 5.64 -10.02 3.25
N ARG A 536 6.91 -9.86 2.85
CA ARG A 536 7.94 -10.89 3.00
C ARG A 536 8.26 -11.19 4.46
N LEU A 537 8.31 -10.17 5.32
CA LEU A 537 8.52 -10.35 6.74
C LEU A 537 7.36 -11.15 7.37
N ALA A 538 6.12 -10.89 6.95
CA ALA A 538 4.95 -11.61 7.43
C ALA A 538 4.98 -13.09 7.02
N GLU A 539 5.40 -13.40 5.79
CA GLU A 539 5.65 -14.78 5.35
C GLU A 539 6.68 -15.50 6.21
N ILE A 540 7.78 -14.83 6.53
CA ILE A 540 8.84 -15.39 7.36
C ILE A 540 8.31 -15.69 8.77
N LEU A 541 7.63 -14.72 9.40
CA LEU A 541 7.09 -14.93 10.75
C LEU A 541 6.03 -16.03 10.78
N ARG A 542 5.13 -16.07 9.79
CA ARG A 542 4.13 -17.14 9.66
C ARG A 542 4.79 -18.52 9.57
N ARG A 543 5.88 -18.64 8.81
CA ARG A 543 6.64 -19.90 8.72
C ARG A 543 7.24 -20.28 10.07
N VAL A 544 7.81 -19.31 10.79
CA VAL A 544 8.38 -19.53 12.13
C VAL A 544 7.31 -20.01 13.11
N ILE A 545 6.14 -19.36 13.13
CA ILE A 545 5.02 -19.75 13.99
C ILE A 545 4.50 -21.15 13.63
N GLY A 546 4.34 -21.45 12.33
CA GLY A 546 3.88 -22.75 11.87
C GLY A 546 4.78 -23.91 12.31
N ILE A 547 6.11 -23.71 12.24
CA ILE A 547 7.09 -24.72 12.69
C ILE A 547 6.99 -24.96 14.21
N GLN A 548 6.72 -23.92 14.99
CA GLN A 548 6.60 -24.04 16.45
C GLN A 548 5.33 -24.76 16.92
N GLN A 549 4.27 -24.75 16.11
CA GLN A 549 3.01 -25.44 16.44
C GLN A 549 3.03 -26.92 16.07
N SER A 550 3.90 -27.34 15.15
CA SER A 550 4.15 -28.75 14.85
C SER A 550 5.25 -29.29 15.79
N ASP A 551 4.85 -29.81 16.95
CA ASP A 551 5.73 -30.39 17.99
C ASP A 551 6.65 -31.56 17.51
N GLU A 552 6.58 -31.97 16.24
CA GLU A 552 7.36 -33.10 15.69
C GLU A 552 8.64 -32.72 14.90
N GLU A 553 8.95 -31.43 14.69
CA GLU A 553 10.14 -31.02 13.92
C GLU A 553 11.14 -30.12 14.67
N ILE A 554 11.09 -30.08 16.01
CA ILE A 554 12.12 -29.38 16.82
C ILE A 554 13.51 -30.04 16.64
N SER A 555 13.56 -31.32 16.24
CA SER A 555 14.81 -32.02 15.86
C SER A 555 15.30 -31.72 14.42
N ALA A 556 14.52 -31.03 13.58
CA ALA A 556 14.93 -30.68 12.21
C ALA A 556 15.61 -29.31 12.12
N LEU A 557 15.36 -28.42 13.09
CA LEU A 557 16.02 -27.11 13.19
C LEU A 557 17.52 -27.23 13.47
N SER A 558 17.97 -28.29 14.17
CA SER A 558 19.39 -28.54 14.42
C SER A 558 20.13 -29.23 13.26
N VAL A 559 19.43 -29.71 12.23
CA VAL A 559 20.02 -30.52 11.14
C VAL A 559 19.89 -29.86 9.75
N LYS A 560 19.09 -28.80 9.60
CA LYS A 560 18.94 -28.04 8.34
C LYS A 560 19.12 -26.53 8.50
N GLU A 561 20.03 -26.07 9.34
CA GLU A 561 20.67 -24.74 9.17
C GLU A 561 21.59 -24.75 7.93
N LYS A 562 21.02 -25.00 6.75
CA LYS A 562 21.49 -24.25 5.58
C LYS A 562 20.83 -22.88 5.73
N THR A 563 21.44 -22.03 6.56
CA THR A 563 21.19 -20.58 6.52
C THR A 563 21.08 -20.19 5.05
N CYS A 564 20.01 -19.52 4.63
CA CYS A 564 19.95 -19.01 3.28
C CYS A 564 21.09 -18.00 3.15
N LEU A 565 22.24 -18.41 2.60
CA LEU A 565 23.43 -17.57 2.52
C LEU A 565 23.22 -16.37 1.60
N THR A 566 22.17 -16.43 0.78
CA THR A 566 21.77 -15.39 -0.16
C THR A 566 20.58 -14.60 0.39
N PRO A 567 20.66 -13.27 0.41
CA PRO A 567 19.51 -12.42 0.69
C PRO A 567 18.30 -12.76 -0.20
N PRO A 568 17.07 -12.53 0.28
CA PRO A 568 15.88 -12.74 -0.51
C PRO A 568 15.85 -11.83 -1.75
N VAL A 569 15.22 -12.33 -2.82
CA VAL A 569 15.04 -11.57 -4.06
C VAL A 569 13.70 -10.83 -3.99
N PHE A 570 13.76 -9.51 -4.13
CA PHE A 570 12.62 -8.61 -4.22
C PHE A 570 12.37 -8.22 -5.67
N ARG A 571 11.11 -8.24 -6.10
CA ARG A 571 10.71 -8.04 -7.51
C ARG A 571 9.81 -6.83 -7.71
N ALA A 572 9.14 -6.35 -6.67
CA ALA A 572 8.28 -5.18 -6.80
C ALA A 572 9.13 -3.95 -7.16
N PRO A 573 8.60 -3.03 -7.98
CA PRO A 573 9.27 -1.78 -8.25
C PRO A 573 9.24 -0.86 -7.04
N VAL A 574 10.18 0.08 -7.02
CA VAL A 574 10.06 1.28 -6.19
C VAL A 574 9.27 2.30 -7.00
N VAL A 575 8.25 2.88 -6.38
CA VAL A 575 7.30 3.81 -7.01
C VAL A 575 7.32 5.12 -6.25
N VAL A 576 7.35 6.23 -6.98
CA VAL A 576 7.08 7.56 -6.43
C VAL A 576 6.14 8.30 -7.37
N ALA A 577 5.01 8.78 -6.85
CA ALA A 577 4.08 9.62 -7.59
C ALA A 577 3.67 10.85 -6.78
N CYS A 578 3.67 12.02 -7.39
CA CYS A 578 3.28 13.27 -6.72
C CYS A 578 2.95 14.37 -7.73
N ILE A 579 2.43 15.48 -7.22
CA ILE A 579 2.29 16.72 -7.99
C ILE A 579 3.48 17.63 -7.63
N LEU A 580 4.25 18.00 -8.64
CA LEU A 580 5.45 18.82 -8.52
C LEU A 580 5.13 20.31 -8.80
N PRO A 581 6.05 21.24 -8.43
CA PRO A 581 5.91 22.66 -8.73
C PRO A 581 5.52 22.92 -10.19
N GLY A 582 4.54 23.79 -10.44
CA GLY A 582 4.04 24.07 -11.79
C GLY A 582 2.92 23.13 -12.28
N ASP A 583 2.32 22.37 -11.36
CA ASP A 583 1.20 21.43 -11.60
C ASP A 583 1.56 20.27 -12.50
N TYR A 584 2.79 19.78 -12.38
CA TYR A 584 3.23 18.59 -13.10
C TYR A 584 2.92 17.34 -12.29
N HIS A 585 2.10 16.47 -12.86
CA HIS A 585 1.88 15.12 -12.40
C HIS A 585 3.12 14.29 -12.75
N TYR A 586 3.80 13.81 -11.71
CA TYR A 586 5.02 13.04 -11.83
C TYR A 586 4.79 11.62 -11.34
N LEU A 587 5.32 10.66 -12.09
CA LEU A 587 5.43 9.27 -11.69
C LEU A 587 6.81 8.76 -12.10
N HIS A 588 7.49 8.13 -11.16
CA HIS A 588 8.71 7.40 -11.42
C HIS A 588 8.62 6.00 -10.84
N VAL A 589 8.89 5.01 -11.69
CA VAL A 589 8.87 3.59 -11.37
C VAL A 589 10.22 3.04 -11.77
N HIS A 590 10.95 2.44 -10.83
CA HIS A 590 12.25 1.85 -11.13
C HIS A 590 12.47 0.52 -10.42
N LYS A 591 13.48 -0.20 -10.90
CA LYS A 591 13.88 -1.48 -10.31
C LYS A 591 14.36 -1.31 -8.87
N SER A 592 13.91 -2.21 -8.00
CA SER A 592 14.44 -2.37 -6.64
C SER A 592 15.95 -2.62 -6.63
N GLY A 593 16.64 -1.98 -5.69
CA GLY A 593 18.09 -2.04 -5.52
C GLY A 593 18.75 -0.68 -5.75
N ARG A 594 20.00 -0.55 -5.28
CA ARG A 594 20.75 0.70 -5.39
C ARG A 594 20.93 1.08 -6.87
N GLU A 595 20.47 2.28 -7.23
CA GLU A 595 20.61 2.79 -8.58
C GLU A 595 22.09 3.10 -8.88
N THR A 596 22.59 2.57 -9.99
CA THR A 596 23.93 2.90 -10.49
C THR A 596 23.78 4.09 -11.44
N SER A 597 24.32 5.26 -11.05
CA SER A 597 24.34 6.46 -11.88
C SER A 597 24.89 6.17 -13.29
N TYR A 598 24.21 6.68 -14.32
CA TYR A 598 24.54 6.50 -15.74
C TYR A 598 25.97 6.91 -16.13
N GLY A 599 26.66 7.69 -15.30
CA GLY A 599 28.01 8.22 -15.57
C GLY A 599 29.18 7.27 -15.26
N THR A 600 28.99 6.17 -14.53
CA THR A 600 30.10 5.26 -14.13
C THR A 600 29.98 3.83 -14.65
N ALA A 601 28.87 3.46 -15.29
CA ALA A 601 28.74 2.18 -15.96
C ALA A 601 29.48 2.23 -17.31
N ILE A 602 30.46 1.36 -17.50
CA ILE A 602 31.27 1.24 -18.74
C ILE A 602 30.41 0.89 -19.97
N LYS A 603 29.11 0.57 -19.80
CA LYS A 603 28.06 0.54 -20.82
C LYS A 603 26.69 0.67 -20.11
N PRO A 604 25.78 1.60 -20.50
CA PRO A 604 24.39 1.49 -20.10
C PRO A 604 23.83 0.21 -20.73
N THR A 605 23.42 -0.74 -19.90
CA THR A 605 22.97 -2.09 -20.32
C THR A 605 21.50 -2.11 -20.73
N GLY A 606 20.96 -1.02 -21.27
CA GLY A 606 19.53 -0.88 -21.62
C GLY A 606 19.26 0.18 -22.69
N GLU A 607 18.10 0.10 -23.33
CA GLU A 607 17.63 1.00 -24.40
C GLU A 607 16.51 1.90 -23.85
N ALA A 608 16.61 3.21 -24.08
CA ALA A 608 15.64 4.20 -23.62
C ALA A 608 14.80 4.74 -24.77
N PHE A 609 13.50 4.91 -24.53
CA PHE A 609 12.51 5.41 -25.46
C PHE A 609 11.76 6.57 -24.84
N VAL A 610 11.66 7.69 -25.56
CA VAL A 610 11.05 8.93 -25.05
C VAL A 610 10.03 9.46 -26.06
N THR A 611 8.85 9.83 -25.58
CA THR A 611 7.85 10.59 -26.36
C THR A 611 7.52 11.90 -25.67
N GLY A 612 7.23 12.92 -26.48
CA GLY A 612 6.92 14.27 -25.98
C GLY A 612 8.12 14.97 -25.34
N SER A 613 7.82 15.96 -24.51
CA SER A 613 8.80 16.74 -23.73
C SER A 613 8.12 17.38 -22.54
N CYS A 614 8.89 17.82 -21.54
CA CYS A 614 8.38 18.47 -20.32
C CYS A 614 7.65 19.79 -20.61
N THR A 615 7.90 20.39 -21.78
CA THR A 615 7.25 21.62 -22.25
C THR A 615 6.10 21.38 -23.22
N SER A 616 5.95 20.15 -23.75
CA SER A 616 4.91 19.80 -24.71
C SER A 616 3.54 19.64 -24.05
N GLN A 617 2.46 19.76 -24.85
CA GLN A 617 1.09 19.49 -24.39
C GLN A 617 0.77 17.99 -24.22
N ILE A 618 1.60 17.13 -24.80
CA ILE A 618 1.52 15.67 -24.66
C ILE A 618 2.03 15.28 -23.27
N GLY A 619 3.10 15.94 -22.82
CA GLY A 619 3.84 15.59 -21.61
C GLY A 619 5.05 14.74 -21.95
N TYR A 620 5.98 14.63 -21.01
CA TYR A 620 7.15 13.79 -21.11
C TYR A 620 6.83 12.37 -20.65
N PHE A 621 7.24 11.38 -21.44
CA PHE A 621 7.13 9.97 -21.10
C PHE A 621 8.41 9.27 -21.52
N HIS A 622 9.12 8.69 -20.56
CA HIS A 622 10.34 7.92 -20.75
C HIS A 622 10.16 6.49 -20.26
N ILE A 623 10.47 5.51 -21.12
CA ILE A 623 10.54 4.08 -20.82
C ILE A 623 11.95 3.59 -21.08
N ARG A 624 12.52 2.87 -20.12
CA ARG A 624 13.78 2.14 -20.31
C ARG A 624 13.55 0.64 -20.25
N LEU A 625 14.18 -0.05 -21.20
CA LEU A 625 14.26 -1.50 -21.22
C LEU A 625 15.65 -1.93 -20.75
N ASN A 626 15.69 -2.96 -19.91
CA ASN A 626 16.94 -3.57 -19.47
C ASN A 626 17.59 -4.42 -20.59
N SER A 627 18.71 -5.08 -20.29
CA SER A 627 19.44 -5.94 -21.23
C SER A 627 18.66 -7.18 -21.69
N TYR A 628 17.51 -7.45 -21.08
CA TYR A 628 16.60 -8.55 -21.40
C TYR A 628 15.27 -8.01 -21.94
N ASP A 629 15.27 -6.79 -22.48
CA ASP A 629 14.14 -6.16 -23.15
C ASP A 629 12.87 -6.06 -22.31
N SER A 630 13.03 -6.07 -20.99
CA SER A 630 11.95 -5.88 -20.03
C SER A 630 12.00 -4.47 -19.46
N VAL A 631 10.83 -3.85 -19.27
CA VAL A 631 10.71 -2.51 -18.69
C VAL A 631 11.27 -2.49 -17.28
N ASP A 632 12.25 -1.62 -17.03
CA ASP A 632 12.87 -1.48 -15.71
C ASP A 632 12.83 -0.06 -15.15
N ILE A 633 12.60 0.96 -15.99
CA ILE A 633 12.30 2.34 -15.58
C ILE A 633 11.15 2.90 -16.39
N ILE A 634 10.26 3.62 -15.72
CA ILE A 634 9.19 4.44 -16.31
C ILE A 634 9.24 5.81 -15.61
N THR A 635 9.30 6.89 -16.40
CA THR A 635 9.19 8.25 -15.89
C THR A 635 8.13 8.99 -16.70
N CYS A 636 7.09 9.45 -16.01
CA CYS A 636 6.01 10.25 -16.58
C CYS A 636 6.04 11.63 -15.93
N PHE A 637 5.96 12.68 -16.75
CA PHE A 637 5.90 14.07 -16.28
C PHE A 637 4.98 14.86 -17.20
N SER A 638 3.78 15.21 -16.71
CA SER A 638 2.75 15.87 -17.54
C SER A 638 1.88 16.83 -16.75
N LYS A 639 1.37 17.87 -17.40
CA LYS A 639 0.34 18.73 -16.81
C LYS A 639 -1.04 18.08 -16.80
N LYS A 640 -1.26 17.07 -17.65
CA LYS A 640 -2.51 16.30 -17.68
C LYS A 640 -2.38 15.13 -16.72
N THR A 641 -3.48 14.78 -16.06
CA THR A 641 -3.57 13.57 -15.24
C THR A 641 -3.49 12.31 -16.10
N PHE A 642 -3.00 11.23 -15.49
CA PHE A 642 -2.91 9.91 -16.09
C PHE A 642 -3.10 8.83 -15.01
N GLU A 643 -3.47 7.62 -15.43
CA GLU A 643 -3.74 6.48 -14.53
C GLU A 643 -2.42 5.90 -13.98
N VAL A 644 -2.05 6.29 -12.76
CA VAL A 644 -0.79 5.89 -12.10
C VAL A 644 -0.65 4.38 -12.01
N GLN A 645 -1.73 3.69 -11.64
CA GLN A 645 -1.77 2.25 -11.46
C GLN A 645 -1.49 1.48 -12.76
N ASP A 646 -1.94 2.00 -13.91
CA ASP A 646 -1.74 1.36 -15.21
C ASP A 646 -0.30 1.50 -15.67
N MET A 647 0.30 2.67 -15.45
CA MET A 647 1.72 2.90 -15.73
C MET A 647 2.61 1.99 -14.86
N ILE A 648 2.30 1.80 -13.58
CA ILE A 648 3.03 0.86 -12.70
C ILE A 648 2.94 -0.58 -13.24
N ALA A 649 1.80 -1.00 -13.80
CA ALA A 649 1.60 -2.37 -14.30
C ALA A 649 2.45 -2.71 -15.54
N LEU A 650 2.96 -1.70 -16.26
CA LEU A 650 3.91 -1.88 -17.37
C LEU A 650 5.30 -2.36 -16.90
N TYR A 651 5.66 -2.09 -15.64
CA TYR A 651 6.96 -2.49 -15.09
C TYR A 651 7.14 -4.01 -15.14
N GLY A 652 8.34 -4.45 -15.53
CA GLY A 652 8.70 -5.86 -15.64
C GLY A 652 8.01 -6.62 -16.77
N LYS A 653 7.26 -5.94 -17.66
CA LYS A 653 6.73 -6.53 -18.90
C LYS A 653 7.80 -6.48 -19.99
N HIS A 654 7.86 -7.51 -20.81
CA HIS A 654 8.77 -7.59 -21.96
C HIS A 654 8.23 -6.74 -23.11
N GLU A 655 9.10 -6.14 -23.91
CA GLU A 655 8.71 -5.24 -25.02
C GLU A 655 7.72 -5.89 -26.00
N SER A 656 7.88 -7.18 -26.27
CA SER A 656 6.99 -7.92 -27.18
C SER A 656 5.56 -8.05 -26.61
N MET A 657 5.40 -8.11 -25.29
CA MET A 657 4.09 -8.09 -24.62
C MET A 657 3.46 -6.70 -24.68
N LEU A 658 4.28 -5.65 -24.83
CA LEU A 658 3.83 -4.27 -25.03
C LEU A 658 3.61 -3.97 -26.51
N ASN A 659 3.13 -4.97 -27.25
CA ASN A 659 2.79 -4.92 -28.68
C ASN A 659 4.01 -4.51 -29.55
N GLU A 660 5.14 -5.21 -29.35
CA GLU A 660 6.40 -4.98 -30.08
C GLU A 660 6.88 -3.52 -29.99
N LEU A 661 6.93 -3.00 -28.76
CA LEU A 661 7.22 -1.60 -28.45
C LEU A 661 8.48 -1.10 -29.17
N LYS A 662 9.56 -1.89 -29.18
CA LYS A 662 10.83 -1.49 -29.81
C LYS A 662 10.66 -1.25 -31.31
N PHE A 663 10.01 -2.20 -32.00
CA PHE A 663 9.82 -2.15 -33.44
C PHE A 663 8.89 -1.00 -33.83
N ARG A 664 7.76 -0.85 -33.13
CA ARG A 664 6.77 0.21 -33.40
C ARG A 664 7.31 1.61 -33.10
N PHE A 665 8.12 1.77 -32.06
CA PHE A 665 8.77 3.04 -31.79
C PHE A 665 9.79 3.39 -32.89
N LYS A 666 10.66 2.44 -33.26
CA LYS A 666 11.68 2.65 -34.30
C LYS A 666 11.07 2.92 -35.68
N SER A 667 9.89 2.37 -35.96
CA SER A 667 9.13 2.65 -37.18
C SER A 667 8.32 3.96 -37.12
N SER A 668 8.46 4.76 -36.06
CA SER A 668 7.69 6.00 -35.83
C SER A 668 6.17 5.79 -35.76
N SER A 669 5.73 4.58 -35.42
CA SER A 669 4.30 4.28 -35.21
C SER A 669 3.80 4.75 -33.84
N ILE A 670 4.71 5.01 -32.89
CA ILE A 670 4.40 5.52 -31.56
C ILE A 670 4.90 6.96 -31.46
N SER A 671 3.97 7.92 -31.41
CA SER A 671 4.26 9.35 -31.23
C SER A 671 3.96 9.86 -29.82
N ASP A 672 3.08 9.18 -29.09
CA ASP A 672 2.63 9.52 -27.74
C ASP A 672 2.40 8.22 -26.94
N PHE A 673 3.25 7.96 -25.95
CA PHE A 673 3.10 6.79 -25.09
C PHE A 673 1.83 6.83 -24.25
N TYR A 674 1.36 8.00 -23.80
CA TYR A 674 0.11 8.08 -23.04
C TYR A 674 -1.09 7.63 -23.88
N ALA A 675 -1.13 8.00 -25.16
CA ALA A 675 -2.17 7.55 -26.07
C ALA A 675 -2.02 6.07 -26.42
N TYR A 676 -0.80 5.62 -26.73
CA TYR A 676 -0.50 4.23 -27.10
C TYR A 676 -0.91 3.22 -26.02
N PHE A 677 -0.64 3.53 -24.75
CA PHE A 677 -0.99 2.66 -23.63
C PHE A 677 -2.46 2.76 -23.21
N ARG A 678 -3.22 3.74 -23.74
CA ARG A 678 -4.69 3.78 -23.57
C ARG A 678 -5.42 2.96 -24.62
N GLU A 679 -4.73 2.40 -25.60
CA GLU A 679 -5.35 1.55 -26.60
C GLU A 679 -5.93 0.27 -25.96
N PRO A 680 -7.06 -0.26 -26.48
CA PRO A 680 -7.77 -1.36 -25.83
C PRO A 680 -6.97 -2.66 -25.67
N TRP A 681 -5.93 -2.89 -26.48
CA TRP A 681 -5.08 -4.09 -26.38
C TRP A 681 -4.30 -4.16 -25.06
N ALA A 682 -4.07 -3.03 -24.39
CA ALA A 682 -3.29 -2.96 -23.16
C ALA A 682 -4.13 -3.28 -21.92
N THR A 683 -5.45 -3.23 -21.99
CA THR A 683 -6.33 -3.33 -20.81
C THR A 683 -6.17 -4.64 -20.04
N ALA A 684 -5.95 -5.77 -20.72
CA ALA A 684 -5.66 -7.05 -20.04
C ALA A 684 -4.38 -6.99 -19.20
N ILE A 685 -3.36 -6.23 -19.63
CA ILE A 685 -2.10 -6.07 -18.89
C ILE A 685 -2.32 -5.31 -17.58
N TYR A 686 -3.29 -4.40 -17.56
CA TYR A 686 -3.61 -3.58 -16.38
C TYR A 686 -4.50 -4.29 -15.36
N HIS A 687 -5.16 -5.37 -15.78
CA HIS A 687 -6.00 -6.19 -14.92
C HIS A 687 -5.20 -6.78 -13.76
N ASP A 688 -5.75 -6.68 -12.55
CA ASP A 688 -5.08 -7.07 -11.29
C ASP A 688 -4.65 -8.54 -11.24
N ARG A 689 -5.44 -9.44 -11.84
CA ARG A 689 -5.14 -10.88 -11.97
C ARG A 689 -4.22 -11.25 -13.14
N PHE A 690 -3.78 -10.31 -13.96
CA PHE A 690 -2.89 -10.61 -15.09
C PHE A 690 -1.53 -11.16 -14.64
N GLU A 691 -1.03 -10.72 -13.48
CA GLU A 691 0.22 -11.26 -12.93
C GLU A 691 0.06 -12.72 -12.48
N CYS A 692 -1.12 -13.14 -12.00
CA CYS A 692 -1.41 -14.54 -11.70
C CYS A 692 -1.29 -15.41 -12.96
N LEU A 693 -1.89 -14.97 -14.08
CA LEU A 693 -1.76 -15.62 -15.39
C LEU A 693 -0.28 -15.75 -15.80
N ARG A 694 0.53 -14.70 -15.61
CA ARG A 694 1.97 -14.75 -15.92
C ARG A 694 2.71 -15.75 -15.04
N VAL A 695 2.41 -15.81 -13.75
CA VAL A 695 3.02 -16.76 -12.82
C VAL A 695 2.64 -18.20 -13.17
N GLU A 696 1.38 -18.46 -13.49
CA GLU A 696 0.87 -19.76 -13.94
C GLU A 696 1.54 -20.19 -15.25
N ASN A 697 1.56 -19.31 -16.27
CA ASN A 697 2.22 -19.59 -17.54
C ASN A 697 3.72 -19.83 -17.37
N ARG A 698 4.38 -19.08 -16.49
CA ARG A 698 5.78 -19.31 -16.16
C ARG A 698 5.97 -20.66 -15.46
N ALA A 699 5.08 -21.05 -14.55
CA ALA A 699 5.13 -22.35 -13.90
C ALA A 699 4.95 -23.48 -14.90
N ALA A 700 4.00 -23.36 -15.84
CA ALA A 700 3.79 -24.31 -16.93
C ALA A 700 5.04 -24.46 -17.80
N LEU A 701 5.65 -23.35 -18.23
CA LEU A 701 6.91 -23.34 -18.99
C LEU A 701 8.09 -23.94 -18.21
N LEU A 702 8.12 -23.76 -16.88
CA LEU A 702 9.15 -24.33 -16.01
C LEU A 702 8.90 -25.79 -15.64
N SER A 703 7.69 -26.27 -15.91
CA SER A 703 7.28 -27.61 -15.54
C SER A 703 7.97 -28.65 -16.43
N ARG A 704 8.28 -29.81 -15.86
CA ARG A 704 8.78 -30.97 -16.60
C ARG A 704 7.65 -31.94 -16.98
N MET A 705 6.42 -31.41 -17.08
CA MET A 705 5.24 -32.22 -16.78
C MET A 705 5.03 -33.44 -17.68
N TYR A 706 5.59 -33.51 -18.90
CA TYR A 706 5.15 -34.56 -19.84
C TYR A 706 6.20 -35.23 -20.76
N ASP A 707 7.52 -35.07 -20.57
CA ASP A 707 8.53 -35.93 -21.23
C ASP A 707 9.83 -36.10 -20.41
N CYS A 708 10.30 -37.34 -20.26
CA CYS A 708 11.43 -37.70 -19.40
C CYS A 708 12.82 -37.33 -19.97
N SER A 709 12.92 -36.78 -21.19
CA SER A 709 14.25 -36.55 -21.78
C SER A 709 14.58 -35.14 -22.27
N ASP A 710 13.66 -34.23 -22.57
CA ASP A 710 14.05 -32.87 -23.02
C ASP A 710 12.94 -31.81 -22.85
N SER A 711 12.92 -31.09 -21.71
CA SER A 711 12.02 -29.94 -21.51
C SER A 711 12.52 -28.67 -22.21
N LEU A 712 11.63 -27.72 -22.48
CA LEU A 712 11.97 -26.41 -23.06
C LEU A 712 12.98 -25.66 -22.16
N VAL A 713 12.87 -25.81 -20.84
CA VAL A 713 13.82 -25.25 -19.88
C VAL A 713 15.19 -25.88 -20.05
N ASP A 714 15.28 -27.19 -20.26
CA ASP A 714 16.56 -27.86 -20.43
C ASP A 714 17.24 -27.38 -21.73
N ASP A 715 16.49 -27.09 -22.80
CA ASP A 715 17.02 -26.42 -24.00
C ASP A 715 17.58 -25.02 -23.70
N CYS A 716 16.80 -24.19 -23.00
CA CYS A 716 17.23 -22.85 -22.57
C CYS A 716 18.49 -22.94 -21.70
N MET A 717 18.54 -23.88 -20.75
CA MET A 717 19.67 -24.09 -19.85
C MET A 717 20.90 -24.58 -20.61
N ARG A 718 20.76 -25.51 -21.57
CA ARG A 718 21.86 -25.95 -22.43
C ARG A 718 22.41 -24.81 -23.27
N ALA A 719 21.53 -23.99 -23.84
CA ALA A 719 21.90 -22.82 -24.63
C ALA A 719 22.65 -21.79 -23.76
N LEU A 720 22.17 -21.53 -22.54
CA LEU A 720 22.85 -20.64 -21.59
C LEU A 720 24.19 -21.19 -21.11
N VAL A 721 24.30 -22.49 -20.84
CA VAL A 721 25.58 -23.13 -20.47
C VAL A 721 26.57 -23.01 -21.62
N LYS A 722 26.13 -23.26 -22.86
CA LYS A 722 26.93 -23.10 -24.08
C LYS A 722 27.36 -21.65 -24.30
N SER A 723 26.51 -20.66 -23.97
CA SER A 723 26.83 -19.23 -24.05
C SER A 723 27.62 -18.71 -22.84
N LYS A 724 27.96 -19.55 -21.85
CA LYS A 724 28.59 -19.15 -20.58
C LYS A 724 27.76 -18.10 -19.83
N TRP A 725 26.45 -18.30 -19.76
CA TRP A 725 25.47 -17.43 -19.10
C TRP A 725 25.40 -16.03 -19.72
N GLN A 726 25.75 -15.91 -21.00
CA GLN A 726 25.54 -14.71 -21.80
C GLN A 726 24.29 -14.87 -22.67
N GLU A 727 23.98 -13.84 -23.46
CA GLU A 727 22.87 -13.86 -24.42
C GLU A 727 22.90 -15.13 -25.29
N ILE A 728 21.73 -15.75 -25.46
CA ILE A 728 21.60 -17.00 -26.22
C ILE A 728 21.86 -16.70 -27.71
N PRO A 729 22.76 -17.42 -28.39
CA PRO A 729 22.99 -17.23 -29.81
C PRO A 729 21.72 -17.41 -30.64
N GLU A 730 21.54 -16.58 -31.66
CA GLU A 730 20.36 -16.56 -32.54
C GLU A 730 19.98 -17.95 -33.09
N GLN A 731 20.97 -18.81 -33.39
CA GLN A 731 20.73 -20.18 -33.85
C GLN A 731 20.06 -21.05 -32.78
N ASP A 732 20.55 -20.99 -31.54
CA ASP A 732 20.02 -21.74 -30.42
C ASP A 732 18.64 -21.19 -30.01
N ARG A 733 18.45 -19.86 -30.10
CA ARG A 733 17.16 -19.20 -29.90
C ARG A 733 16.12 -19.68 -30.91
N ARG A 734 16.42 -19.67 -32.21
CA ARG A 734 15.52 -20.17 -33.26
C ARG A 734 15.18 -21.64 -33.09
N HIS A 735 16.13 -22.45 -32.59
CA HIS A 735 15.87 -23.84 -32.28
C HIS A 735 14.84 -23.99 -31.15
N ILE A 736 15.01 -23.23 -30.06
CA ILE A 736 14.06 -23.21 -28.93
C ILE A 736 12.68 -22.71 -29.39
N GLU A 737 12.62 -21.63 -30.16
CA GLU A 737 11.37 -21.08 -30.70
C GLU A 737 10.65 -22.08 -31.62
N SER A 738 11.40 -22.79 -32.48
CA SER A 738 10.86 -23.85 -33.34
C SER A 738 10.30 -25.02 -32.53
N ARG A 739 10.97 -25.42 -31.44
CA ARG A 739 10.44 -26.44 -30.52
C ARG A 739 9.22 -25.97 -29.73
N TYR A 740 9.15 -24.69 -29.40
CA TYR A 740 8.00 -24.10 -28.72
C TYR A 740 6.78 -24.04 -29.65
N ALA A 741 6.97 -23.64 -30.91
CA ALA A 741 5.90 -23.52 -31.89
C ALA A 741 5.15 -24.85 -32.08
N GLY A 742 3.84 -24.85 -31.82
CA GLY A 742 2.99 -26.04 -31.94
C GLY A 742 3.16 -27.08 -30.81
N SER A 743 4.01 -26.79 -29.82
CA SER A 743 4.17 -27.64 -28.64
C SER A 743 2.92 -27.67 -27.75
N ILE A 744 2.94 -28.54 -26.74
CA ILE A 744 1.91 -28.57 -25.70
C ILE A 744 1.97 -27.29 -24.87
N TYR A 745 3.17 -26.81 -24.54
CA TYR A 745 3.35 -25.53 -23.83
C TYR A 745 2.67 -24.37 -24.57
N HIS A 746 2.81 -24.31 -25.89
CA HIS A 746 2.17 -23.27 -26.70
C HIS A 746 0.64 -23.32 -26.57
N ARG A 747 0.05 -24.50 -26.73
CA ARG A 747 -1.41 -24.70 -26.61
C ARG A 747 -1.94 -24.41 -25.20
N GLU A 748 -1.18 -24.77 -24.17
CA GLU A 748 -1.54 -24.51 -22.78
C GLU A 748 -1.52 -23.01 -22.47
N LEU A 749 -0.48 -22.30 -22.92
CA LEU A 749 -0.38 -20.85 -22.74
C LEU A 749 -1.48 -20.09 -23.49
N GLU A 750 -1.80 -20.48 -24.73
CA GLU A 750 -2.95 -19.95 -25.48
C GLU A 750 -4.27 -20.23 -24.75
N GLY A 751 -4.46 -21.45 -24.27
CA GLY A 751 -5.64 -21.85 -23.51
C GLY A 751 -5.80 -21.05 -22.22
N ASN A 752 -4.73 -20.86 -21.45
CA ASN A 752 -4.74 -20.07 -20.22
C ASN A 752 -5.12 -18.61 -20.48
N LEU A 753 -4.61 -18.01 -21.57
CA LEU A 753 -4.98 -16.65 -21.96
C LEU A 753 -6.45 -16.55 -22.37
N ILE A 754 -6.97 -17.49 -23.18
CA ILE A 754 -8.38 -17.51 -23.58
C ILE A 754 -9.27 -17.65 -22.35
N ASN A 755 -8.96 -18.61 -21.46
CA ASN A 755 -9.70 -18.82 -20.22
C ASN A 755 -9.71 -17.56 -19.34
N PHE A 756 -8.57 -16.85 -19.25
CA PHE A 756 -8.49 -15.57 -18.54
C PHE A 756 -9.42 -14.52 -19.14
N LEU A 757 -9.39 -14.34 -20.47
CA LEU A 757 -10.22 -13.35 -21.16
C LEU A 757 -11.72 -13.68 -21.07
N GLU A 758 -12.09 -14.96 -21.13
CA GLU A 758 -13.47 -15.43 -20.97
C GLU A 758 -13.95 -15.27 -19.52
N PHE A 759 -13.09 -15.57 -18.53
CA PHE A 759 -13.46 -15.44 -17.11
C PHE A 759 -13.70 -13.98 -16.71
N TYR A 760 -12.89 -13.04 -17.21
CA TYR A 760 -12.99 -11.61 -16.91
C TYR A 760 -13.65 -10.81 -18.04
N GLU A 761 -14.54 -11.44 -18.83
CA GLU A 761 -15.17 -10.79 -19.99
C GLU A 761 -15.93 -9.50 -19.65
N SER A 762 -16.53 -9.42 -18.45
CA SER A 762 -17.24 -8.22 -17.97
C SER A 762 -16.33 -6.99 -17.91
N ASP A 763 -15.07 -7.21 -17.56
CA ASP A 763 -14.07 -6.17 -17.33
C ASP A 763 -13.23 -5.94 -18.60
N LEU A 764 -13.13 -6.98 -19.45
CA LEU A 764 -12.29 -7.02 -20.65
C LEU A 764 -13.12 -7.08 -21.94
N GLN A 765 -14.19 -6.27 -22.00
CA GLN A 765 -15.17 -6.31 -23.10
C GLN A 765 -14.58 -5.99 -24.48
N MET A 766 -13.45 -5.29 -24.53
CA MET A 766 -12.74 -4.94 -25.77
C MET A 766 -12.09 -6.13 -26.47
N TYR A 767 -11.90 -7.26 -25.78
CA TYR A 767 -11.37 -8.48 -26.39
C TYR A 767 -12.51 -9.34 -26.96
N CYS A 768 -12.27 -9.90 -28.15
CA CYS A 768 -13.19 -10.83 -28.79
C CYS A 768 -12.66 -12.26 -28.65
N THR A 769 -13.26 -13.04 -27.76
CA THR A 769 -12.95 -14.47 -27.58
C THR A 769 -13.73 -15.33 -28.57
N PRO A 770 -13.29 -16.58 -28.84
CA PRO A 770 -14.08 -17.51 -29.66
C PRO A 770 -15.48 -17.78 -29.10
N TYR A 771 -15.65 -17.72 -27.78
CA TYR A 771 -16.97 -17.78 -27.13
C TYR A 771 -17.82 -16.56 -27.49
N LYS A 772 -17.30 -15.35 -27.30
CA LYS A 772 -18.01 -14.09 -27.61
C LYS A 772 -18.35 -13.95 -29.09
N GLN A 773 -17.44 -14.38 -29.97
CA GLN A 773 -17.70 -14.41 -31.40
C GLN A 773 -18.88 -15.34 -31.74
N ARG A 774 -18.96 -16.52 -31.10
CA ARG A 774 -20.11 -17.43 -31.27
C ARG A 774 -21.39 -16.78 -30.75
N GLN A 775 -21.35 -16.16 -29.58
CA GLN A 775 -22.51 -15.45 -29.02
C GLN A 775 -23.02 -14.36 -29.97
N MET A 776 -22.13 -13.48 -30.45
CA MET A 776 -22.47 -12.44 -31.43
C MET A 776 -23.05 -13.02 -32.72
N CYS A 777 -22.53 -14.13 -33.23
CA CYS A 777 -23.07 -14.80 -34.41
C CYS A 777 -24.45 -15.43 -34.16
N THR A 778 -24.69 -15.96 -32.97
CA THR A 778 -25.99 -16.57 -32.59
C THR A 778 -27.07 -15.49 -32.48
N ASP A 779 -26.73 -14.34 -31.90
CA ASP A 779 -27.62 -13.17 -31.82
C ASP A 779 -27.96 -12.60 -33.22
N ILE A 780 -27.10 -12.79 -34.22
CA ILE A 780 -27.35 -12.39 -35.62
C ILE A 780 -28.32 -13.36 -36.30
N GLU A 781 -28.21 -14.67 -36.06
CA GLU A 781 -29.11 -15.68 -36.62
C GLU A 781 -30.54 -15.61 -36.05
N GLU A 782 -30.72 -15.03 -34.86
CA GLU A 782 -32.03 -14.82 -34.23
C GLU A 782 -32.58 -13.39 -34.41
N ASN A 783 -31.84 -12.48 -35.08
CA ASN A 783 -32.25 -11.09 -35.24
C ASN A 783 -33.28 -10.93 -36.38
N PRO A 784 -34.53 -10.50 -36.10
CA PRO A 784 -35.56 -10.35 -37.12
C PRO A 784 -35.21 -9.29 -38.19
N LEU A 785 -34.24 -8.40 -37.94
CA LEU A 785 -33.74 -7.43 -38.93
C LEU A 785 -32.89 -8.05 -40.05
N TYR A 786 -32.41 -9.29 -39.90
CA TYR A 786 -31.62 -9.99 -40.91
C TYR A 786 -32.43 -10.89 -41.85
N PHE A 787 -33.72 -11.12 -41.56
CA PHE A 787 -34.63 -11.92 -42.40
C PHE A 787 -35.52 -11.08 -43.33
N GLU A 788 -35.35 -9.76 -43.39
CA GLU A 788 -35.96 -8.90 -44.40
C GLU A 788 -34.90 -8.28 -45.31
N GLN A 789 -34.30 -9.09 -46.20
CA GLN A 789 -33.75 -8.63 -47.48
C GLN A 789 -34.04 -9.64 -48.59
#